data_AF-E3FL67-F1
#
_entry.id   AF-E3FL67-F1
#
_cell.length_a   1.000
_cell.length_b   1.000
_cell.length_c   1.000
_cell.angle_alpha   90.00
_cell.angle_beta   90.00
_cell.angle_gamma   90.00
#
_symmetry.space_group_name_H-M   'P 1'
#
loop_
_entity.id
_entity.type
_entity.pdbx_description
1 polymer ?
#
loop_
_entity_poly.entity_id
_entity_poly.type
_entity_poly.pdbx_seq_one_letter_code
_entity_poly.pdbx_strand_id
1 'polypeptide(L)'
;MRSIRWTPRVPTIAAAFAAVALFHPPVAFAAGLTWPQGQVLPSFSAPAATMDLMDATVSEYRYEAEGSLIRHGTGRLDGNGWVAQTSIDAANQFLTYGPYATDIPVGNNTAFFDLTIDNNTANNEVVVTVDVRDNTTGAVLASRDITRTAFTKQGSFERFELPFTNPVAGHGIEFRVFWYGRAYIKVDAVGTNAQVQDDEVALFTTLKGIVNRTQPRIFTYDNAIRGQDGKFGWLNALGLQYTEVADRWSLLSKYRNEISGIVIYDTALPDTLNLATTIAGLQNGVTASPALAAKLTAAPYNLPVLKDLRGAFTTKVQVYQYLYDYYWSQVTHKLIIGLSPGIKGFLRDYATAAKLAVVWLDPKIPAEDTMLRKFLSAMPYGNGGIYMGWWPEEAAGIERVSEYGISTLASDFSSNLTVFGGTSRTVNVKPTPNKPPLNNKIYISLILSDGDNLQYVEHLFKKLWDSPARGQVPLGWTISPAMVDAMPGVLNYLHTTATANDNLISGPTGLGYTYPNYWGNQSYLDNYVSLTQDYMNRAGLKIVTVWNKIDGATNTNVGNSFAAYAPLLLGLTAQNAGGGITVYNNILPSQGLNATYCPTESSMISEINRHISGWNGLAPRFVSIQANPWEGNGYQSFVNVVNNFKSNTNIVFVRPDHYFQLMREHYNLPTDPATLVKIYEAENTSYATSPFSHAVGRSNDNGWSANVSQDAEGMMLYGPYVTSFPAGQLTTTFKMKIDAVTGNNDHVVTLDVRDATTGIVLTTFDVYRSHFKAGGAYQDFSLTYLNIAGHSLEFRANYKDKAAINIDKVTTTTRIGHYEAEGAVLAHHAGRTSGDGWQASLSLDPTGHMVYGPYDANVPIGTHKVTFRVKTDNNTLGAQSLASIDVRDGTTGLSAASMELTAQQFSAANQYQDFSLTFQQTALNHPLEYRVYFHKRATITVDKITVH
;
A
#
# COMPACT_ATOMS: atom_id res chain seq x y z
N MET A 1 -76.45 37.00 39.37
CA MET A 1 -75.99 38.24 40.04
C MET A 1 -74.49 38.11 40.31
N ARG A 2 -73.72 39.17 39.99
CA ARG A 2 -72.28 39.39 40.23
C ARG A 2 -71.30 38.42 39.53
N SER A 3 -70.07 38.76 39.14
CA SER A 3 -69.37 39.96 38.65
C SER A 3 -67.89 39.55 38.57
N ILE A 4 -67.15 40.09 37.59
CA ILE A 4 -65.71 40.40 37.61
C ILE A 4 -64.69 39.31 37.20
N ARG A 5 -63.79 39.80 36.31
CA ARG A 5 -62.60 39.25 35.65
C ARG A 5 -61.42 39.05 36.64
N TRP A 6 -60.36 38.33 36.23
CA TRP A 6 -59.01 38.87 35.91
C TRP A 6 -57.99 37.76 35.56
N THR A 7 -57.46 37.84 34.33
CA THR A 7 -56.17 37.39 33.75
C THR A 7 -55.55 36.01 34.05
N PRO A 8 -55.34 35.15 33.03
CA PRO A 8 -54.37 34.06 33.08
C PRO A 8 -53.05 34.41 32.38
N ARG A 9 -51.98 33.91 33.00
CA ARG A 9 -50.58 33.88 32.56
C ARG A 9 -50.45 33.08 31.25
N VAL A 10 -49.52 33.51 30.39
CA VAL A 10 -49.10 32.81 29.17
C VAL A 10 -48.16 31.65 29.53
N PRO A 11 -48.43 30.40 29.09
CA PRO A 11 -47.41 29.37 28.96
C PRO A 11 -47.09 29.12 27.48
N THR A 12 -45.80 29.10 27.21
CA THR A 12 -45.13 28.73 25.95
C THR A 12 -45.50 27.30 25.53
N ILE A 13 -46.12 27.16 24.36
CA ILE A 13 -46.32 25.87 23.69
C ILE A 13 -45.10 25.60 22.81
N ALA A 14 -44.38 24.52 23.12
CA ALA A 14 -43.34 23.95 22.27
C ALA A 14 -44.00 23.32 21.03
N ALA A 15 -43.72 23.85 19.85
CA ALA A 15 -44.09 23.24 18.58
C ALA A 15 -43.03 22.19 18.22
N ALA A 16 -43.42 20.93 18.20
CA ALA A 16 -42.61 19.84 17.66
C ALA A 16 -42.59 19.95 16.12
N PHE A 17 -41.43 20.27 15.55
CA PHE A 17 -41.18 20.11 14.13
C PHE A 17 -40.80 18.65 13.85
N ALA A 18 -41.70 17.90 13.22
CA ALA A 18 -41.36 16.61 12.64
C ALA A 18 -40.55 16.85 11.36
N ALA A 19 -39.25 16.53 11.40
CA ALA A 19 -38.39 16.50 10.22
C ALA A 19 -38.81 15.32 9.33
N VAL A 20 -39.42 15.61 8.18
CA VAL A 20 -39.63 14.61 7.13
C VAL A 20 -38.29 14.39 6.44
N ALA A 21 -37.60 13.31 6.81
CA ALA A 21 -36.46 12.81 6.05
C ALA A 21 -36.95 12.30 4.69
N LEU A 22 -36.61 13.01 3.62
CA LEU A 22 -36.80 12.55 2.24
C LEU A 22 -35.84 11.39 1.97
N PHE A 23 -36.29 10.16 2.22
CA PHE A 23 -35.60 8.96 1.77
C PHE A 23 -35.59 8.94 0.22
N HIS A 24 -34.42 9.20 -0.35
CA HIS A 24 -34.18 8.97 -1.77
C HIS A 24 -33.98 7.46 -2.01
N PRO A 25 -34.57 6.87 -3.06
CA PRO A 25 -34.35 5.47 -3.39
C PRO A 25 -32.87 5.24 -3.76
N PRO A 26 -32.28 4.08 -3.43
CA PRO A 26 -30.89 3.78 -3.78
C PRO A 26 -30.72 3.74 -5.30
N VAL A 27 -29.67 4.39 -5.81
CA VAL A 27 -29.28 4.31 -7.21
C VAL A 27 -28.94 2.85 -7.54
N ALA A 28 -29.63 2.27 -8.52
CA ALA A 28 -29.39 0.88 -8.92
C ALA A 28 -28.00 0.73 -9.56
N PHE A 29 -27.17 -0.15 -9.01
CA PHE A 29 -25.85 -0.48 -9.55
C PHE A 29 -25.96 -1.48 -10.72
N ALA A 30 -24.99 -1.44 -11.63
CA ALA A 30 -24.92 -2.40 -12.74
C ALA A 30 -24.55 -3.80 -12.23
N ALA A 31 -24.92 -4.86 -12.95
CA ALA A 31 -24.72 -6.25 -12.50
C ALA A 31 -23.27 -6.62 -12.16
N GLY A 32 -22.27 -5.93 -12.74
CA GLY A 32 -20.85 -6.14 -12.48
C GLY A 32 -20.20 -5.19 -11.47
N LEU A 33 -20.96 -4.27 -10.86
CA LEU A 33 -20.44 -3.28 -9.92
C LEU A 33 -21.26 -3.32 -8.61
N THR A 34 -20.59 -3.42 -7.48
CA THR A 34 -21.25 -3.42 -6.17
C THR A 34 -20.55 -2.49 -5.18
N TRP A 35 -21.28 -2.02 -4.17
CA TRP A 35 -20.71 -1.30 -3.01
C TRP A 35 -20.99 -2.08 -1.74
N PRO A 36 -20.14 -3.08 -1.40
CA PRO A 36 -20.26 -3.81 -0.15
C PRO A 36 -20.23 -2.87 1.07
N GLN A 37 -20.92 -3.29 2.14
CA GLN A 37 -20.81 -2.60 3.42
C GLN A 37 -19.36 -2.69 3.94
N GLY A 38 -18.86 -1.60 4.52
CA GLY A 38 -17.46 -1.52 4.99
C GLY A 38 -16.44 -1.22 3.90
N GLN A 39 -16.89 -0.91 2.67
CA GLN A 39 -16.03 -0.44 1.58
C GLN A 39 -16.22 1.03 1.25
N VAL A 40 -15.10 1.72 1.00
CA VAL A 40 -15.06 3.12 0.54
C VAL A 40 -15.08 3.20 -0.99
N LEU A 41 -14.45 2.24 -1.69
CA LEU A 41 -14.50 2.14 -3.15
C LEU A 41 -15.36 0.93 -3.61
N PRO A 42 -15.96 0.99 -4.81
CA PRO A 42 -16.76 -0.11 -5.34
C PRO A 42 -15.92 -1.34 -5.68
N SER A 43 -16.59 -2.49 -5.75
CA SER A 43 -16.04 -3.73 -6.28
C SER A 43 -16.53 -3.97 -7.69
N PHE A 44 -15.60 -4.21 -8.60
CA PHE A 44 -15.89 -4.71 -9.94
C PHE A 44 -15.96 -6.24 -9.93
N SER A 45 -16.68 -6.83 -10.88
CA SER A 45 -16.63 -8.27 -11.11
C SER A 45 -15.22 -8.70 -11.56
N ALA A 46 -14.93 -9.99 -11.44
CA ALA A 46 -13.70 -10.57 -12.01
C ALA A 46 -13.52 -10.18 -13.48
N PRO A 47 -12.30 -9.77 -13.92
CA PRO A 47 -12.01 -9.54 -15.32
C PRO A 47 -12.37 -10.76 -16.17
N ALA A 48 -12.76 -10.52 -17.42
CA ALA A 48 -13.03 -11.58 -18.37
C ALA A 48 -11.79 -12.47 -18.55
N ALA A 49 -12.02 -13.74 -18.89
CA ALA A 49 -10.96 -14.72 -19.05
C ALA A 49 -9.86 -14.26 -20.02
N THR A 50 -10.24 -13.54 -21.09
CA THR A 50 -9.33 -12.85 -22.00
C THR A 50 -9.85 -11.43 -22.24
N MET A 51 -9.01 -10.42 -22.05
CA MET A 51 -9.34 -9.00 -22.27
C MET A 51 -8.82 -8.48 -23.61
N ASP A 52 -9.46 -7.43 -24.13
CA ASP A 52 -8.93 -6.62 -25.22
C ASP A 52 -7.83 -5.68 -24.69
N LEU A 53 -6.60 -5.87 -25.14
CA LEU A 53 -5.49 -4.97 -24.86
C LEU A 53 -5.48 -3.85 -25.89
N MET A 54 -6.00 -2.70 -25.50
CA MET A 54 -6.07 -1.50 -26.30
C MET A 54 -4.81 -0.66 -26.12
N ASP A 55 -4.06 -0.46 -27.20
CA ASP A 55 -3.00 0.54 -27.24
C ASP A 55 -3.62 1.93 -27.37
N ALA A 56 -3.22 2.87 -26.52
CA ALA A 56 -3.62 4.27 -26.56
C ALA A 56 -2.41 5.21 -26.74
N THR A 57 -1.24 4.66 -27.11
CA THR A 57 0.00 5.42 -27.31
C THR A 57 0.22 5.78 -28.77
N VAL A 58 -0.01 4.83 -29.69
CA VAL A 58 0.20 5.03 -31.13
C VAL A 58 -0.93 4.47 -31.99
N SER A 59 -1.10 5.07 -33.17
CA SER A 59 -1.86 4.56 -34.32
C SER A 59 -0.87 4.04 -35.35
N GLU A 60 -0.92 2.75 -35.67
CA GLU A 60 -0.16 2.19 -36.79
C GLU A 60 -0.94 2.38 -38.09
N TYR A 61 -0.35 3.11 -39.03
CA TYR A 61 -0.81 3.24 -40.40
C TYR A 61 0.03 2.32 -41.26
N ARG A 62 -0.41 1.07 -41.41
CA ARG A 62 0.30 0.00 -42.11
C ARG A 62 -0.20 -0.18 -43.54
N TYR A 63 0.73 -0.29 -44.48
CA TYR A 63 0.45 -0.56 -45.88
C TYR A 63 1.31 -1.73 -46.35
N GLU A 64 0.66 -2.86 -46.61
CA GLU A 64 1.32 -4.06 -47.15
C GLU A 64 1.92 -3.74 -48.53
N ALA A 65 3.13 -4.22 -48.79
CA ALA A 65 3.86 -3.95 -50.03
C ALA A 65 3.12 -4.53 -51.25
N GLU A 66 2.42 -5.64 -51.09
CA GLU A 66 1.54 -6.25 -52.10
C GLU A 66 0.14 -5.61 -52.16
N GLY A 67 -0.16 -4.67 -51.26
CA GLY A 67 -1.45 -3.99 -51.20
C GLY A 67 -1.66 -3.03 -52.36
N SER A 68 -2.92 -2.84 -52.78
CA SER A 68 -3.28 -2.02 -53.95
C SER A 68 -2.95 -0.52 -53.82
N LEU A 69 -2.58 -0.06 -52.63
CA LEU A 69 -2.20 1.33 -52.36
C LEU A 69 -0.70 1.58 -52.56
N ILE A 70 0.13 0.54 -52.52
CA ILE A 70 1.57 0.63 -52.75
C ILE A 70 1.86 0.38 -54.22
N ARG A 71 2.84 1.11 -54.76
CA ARG A 71 3.29 1.07 -56.14
C ARG A 71 4.76 0.66 -56.21
N HIS A 72 5.17 0.19 -57.38
CA HIS A 72 6.51 -0.39 -57.60
C HIS A 72 7.13 0.16 -58.88
N GLY A 73 8.42 0.49 -58.84
CA GLY A 73 9.21 0.83 -60.03
C GLY A 73 9.96 -0.39 -60.56
N THR A 74 10.40 -1.27 -59.66
CA THR A 74 11.15 -2.49 -59.96
C THR A 74 10.68 -3.65 -59.08
N GLY A 75 11.21 -4.85 -59.31
CA GLY A 75 10.87 -6.03 -58.53
C GLY A 75 9.57 -6.71 -58.98
N ARG A 76 9.12 -7.66 -58.17
CA ARG A 76 7.94 -8.49 -58.41
C ARG A 76 7.30 -8.95 -57.10
N LEU A 77 6.04 -9.38 -57.18
CA LEU A 77 5.35 -10.04 -56.08
C LEU A 77 6.03 -11.37 -55.72
N ASP A 78 6.22 -11.61 -54.43
CA ASP A 78 6.68 -12.88 -53.89
C ASP A 78 5.96 -13.16 -52.55
N GLY A 79 4.95 -14.02 -52.56
CA GLY A 79 4.17 -14.33 -51.35
C GLY A 79 3.51 -13.09 -50.74
N ASN A 80 3.81 -12.82 -49.46
CA ASN A 80 3.32 -11.70 -48.66
C ASN A 80 4.20 -10.45 -48.77
N GLY A 81 4.82 -10.18 -49.91
CA GLY A 81 5.65 -8.99 -50.05
C GLY A 81 6.20 -8.76 -51.44
N TRP A 82 6.96 -7.68 -51.60
CA TRP A 82 7.52 -7.27 -52.88
C TRP A 82 9.04 -7.36 -52.88
N VAL A 83 9.61 -8.09 -53.85
CA VAL A 83 11.03 -8.45 -53.89
C VAL A 83 11.74 -7.85 -55.09
N ALA A 84 12.98 -7.41 -54.89
CA ALA A 84 13.95 -7.22 -55.96
C ALA A 84 15.25 -7.97 -55.68
N GLN A 85 15.82 -8.54 -56.74
CA GLN A 85 16.97 -9.42 -56.71
C GLN A 85 18.01 -8.99 -57.74
N THR A 86 19.26 -9.01 -57.33
CA THR A 86 20.40 -8.68 -58.18
C THR A 86 20.41 -9.55 -59.44
N SER A 87 20.77 -8.95 -60.58
CA SER A 87 20.79 -9.62 -61.89
C SER A 87 19.44 -10.08 -62.45
N ILE A 88 18.33 -9.84 -61.74
CA ILE A 88 16.96 -10.11 -62.21
C ILE A 88 16.22 -8.79 -62.43
N ASP A 89 16.16 -7.94 -61.40
CA ASP A 89 15.36 -6.71 -61.42
C ASP A 89 16.21 -5.47 -61.69
N ALA A 90 15.59 -4.40 -62.21
CA ALA A 90 16.30 -3.16 -62.54
C ALA A 90 16.75 -2.43 -61.28
N ALA A 91 18.06 -2.19 -61.16
CA ALA A 91 18.67 -1.45 -60.07
C ALA A 91 18.35 0.06 -60.12
N ASN A 92 18.57 0.76 -58.99
CA ASN A 92 18.40 2.21 -58.84
C ASN A 92 16.97 2.69 -59.12
N GLN A 93 15.99 1.97 -58.58
CA GLN A 93 14.58 2.31 -58.68
C GLN A 93 13.87 2.09 -57.34
N PHE A 94 12.69 2.69 -57.18
CA PHE A 94 11.86 2.45 -56.01
C PHE A 94 11.29 1.04 -56.06
N LEU A 95 11.66 0.23 -55.07
CA LEU A 95 11.09 -1.08 -54.83
C LEU A 95 9.63 -0.95 -54.36
N THR A 96 9.36 0.03 -53.50
CA THR A 96 8.01 0.45 -53.09
C THR A 96 7.94 1.98 -52.99
N TYR A 97 6.79 2.54 -53.34
CA TYR A 97 6.41 3.95 -53.11
C TYR A 97 4.88 4.08 -53.04
N GLY A 98 4.36 5.15 -52.42
CA GLY A 98 2.96 5.27 -52.02
C GLY A 98 2.80 5.33 -50.50
N PRO A 99 1.59 5.32 -49.93
CA PRO A 99 0.27 5.25 -50.57
C PRO A 99 -0.35 6.64 -50.85
N TYR A 100 0.37 7.73 -50.58
CA TYR A 100 -0.17 9.10 -50.65
C TYR A 100 -1.25 9.36 -49.57
N ALA A 101 -1.04 8.84 -48.36
CA ALA A 101 -1.98 8.91 -47.25
C ALA A 101 -2.23 10.35 -46.80
N THR A 102 -3.48 10.80 -46.83
CA THR A 102 -3.89 12.17 -46.45
C THR A 102 -4.37 12.28 -45.01
N ASP A 103 -4.45 11.16 -44.31
CA ASP A 103 -4.99 11.01 -42.96
C ASP A 103 -3.89 10.82 -41.89
N ILE A 104 -2.61 10.89 -42.27
CA ILE A 104 -1.49 10.88 -41.32
C ILE A 104 -1.55 12.14 -40.45
N PRO A 105 -1.57 12.02 -39.11
CA PRO A 105 -1.64 13.16 -38.21
C PRO A 105 -0.45 14.12 -38.38
N VAL A 106 -0.70 15.41 -38.11
CA VAL A 106 0.35 16.43 -38.06
C VAL A 106 1.26 16.24 -36.85
N GLY A 107 2.49 16.75 -36.94
CA GLY A 107 3.47 16.67 -35.86
C GLY A 107 4.45 15.51 -36.04
N ASN A 108 5.05 15.10 -34.93
CA ASN A 108 6.12 14.10 -34.93
C ASN A 108 5.53 12.69 -35.06
N ASN A 109 6.03 11.96 -36.04
CA ASN A 109 5.65 10.61 -36.40
C ASN A 109 6.92 9.75 -36.55
N THR A 110 6.76 8.43 -36.61
CA THR A 110 7.87 7.51 -36.89
C THR A 110 7.47 6.55 -37.99
N ALA A 111 8.06 6.72 -39.16
CA ALA A 111 7.87 5.80 -40.27
C ALA A 111 8.57 4.47 -39.98
N PHE A 112 8.04 3.38 -40.51
CA PHE A 112 8.66 2.07 -40.43
C PHE A 112 8.70 1.40 -41.80
N PHE A 113 9.70 0.52 -41.98
CA PHE A 113 9.95 -0.25 -43.18
C PHE A 113 10.34 -1.67 -42.77
N ASP A 114 9.50 -2.65 -43.08
CA ASP A 114 9.71 -4.07 -42.74
C ASP A 114 10.42 -4.76 -43.92
N LEU A 115 11.72 -5.04 -43.77
CA LEU A 115 12.61 -5.46 -44.85
C LEU A 115 13.34 -6.77 -44.51
N THR A 116 13.61 -7.61 -45.51
CA THR A 116 14.52 -8.76 -45.38
C THR A 116 15.61 -8.71 -46.46
N ILE A 117 16.75 -9.33 -46.17
CA ILE A 117 17.92 -9.44 -47.04
C ILE A 117 18.32 -10.91 -47.25
N ASP A 118 18.99 -11.23 -48.36
CA ASP A 118 19.57 -12.56 -48.63
C ASP A 118 20.83 -12.87 -47.82
N ASN A 119 21.67 -11.87 -47.61
CA ASN A 119 22.95 -11.98 -46.92
C ASN A 119 23.33 -10.65 -46.29
N ASN A 120 23.65 -10.68 -44.99
CA ASN A 120 24.03 -9.51 -44.20
C ASN A 120 25.53 -9.44 -43.85
N THR A 121 26.39 -10.28 -44.46
CA THR A 121 27.82 -10.38 -44.09
C THR A 121 28.85 -10.08 -45.18
N ALA A 122 28.45 -9.98 -46.46
CA ALA A 122 29.43 -9.85 -47.56
C ALA A 122 30.23 -8.53 -47.57
N ASN A 123 29.59 -7.41 -47.23
CA ASN A 123 30.16 -6.06 -47.22
C ASN A 123 29.25 -5.13 -46.38
N ASN A 124 29.59 -3.84 -46.27
CA ASN A 124 28.77 -2.82 -45.61
C ASN A 124 28.24 -1.75 -46.59
N GLU A 125 27.87 -2.15 -47.80
CA GLU A 125 27.32 -1.22 -48.79
C GLU A 125 25.88 -0.85 -48.45
N VAL A 126 25.45 0.37 -48.84
CA VAL A 126 24.04 0.78 -48.81
C VAL A 126 23.25 -0.09 -49.78
N VAL A 127 22.27 -0.84 -49.31
CA VAL A 127 21.44 -1.73 -50.15
C VAL A 127 20.10 -1.10 -50.51
N VAL A 128 19.54 -0.29 -49.61
CA VAL A 128 18.38 0.57 -49.86
C VAL A 128 18.53 1.93 -49.18
N THR A 129 17.84 2.94 -49.70
CA THR A 129 17.52 4.17 -48.98
C THR A 129 16.02 4.19 -48.73
N VAL A 130 15.62 4.44 -47.50
CA VAL A 130 14.22 4.62 -47.13
C VAL A 130 13.94 6.08 -46.84
N ASP A 131 12.80 6.60 -47.28
CA ASP A 131 12.44 7.99 -47.08
C ASP A 131 10.94 8.22 -46.94
N VAL A 132 10.59 9.33 -46.30
CA VAL A 132 9.22 9.83 -46.18
C VAL A 132 9.12 11.12 -46.98
N ARG A 133 8.13 11.21 -47.87
CA ARG A 133 7.93 12.35 -48.75
C ARG A 133 6.53 12.92 -48.58
N ASP A 134 6.45 14.24 -48.45
CA ASP A 134 5.21 14.97 -48.69
C ASP A 134 5.03 15.06 -50.21
N ASN A 135 4.15 14.22 -50.77
CA ASN A 135 3.93 14.19 -52.20
C ASN A 135 3.18 15.44 -52.71
N THR A 136 2.44 16.13 -51.85
CA THR A 136 1.75 17.38 -52.21
C THR A 136 2.74 18.50 -52.51
N THR A 137 3.78 18.65 -51.69
CA THR A 137 4.82 19.69 -51.88
C THR A 137 6.03 19.17 -52.66
N GLY A 138 6.20 17.86 -52.71
CA GLY A 138 7.35 17.16 -53.29
C GLY A 138 8.56 17.05 -52.35
N ALA A 139 8.48 17.60 -51.13
CA ALA A 139 9.58 17.62 -50.17
C ALA A 139 9.82 16.26 -49.50
N VAL A 140 11.08 15.85 -49.39
CA VAL A 140 11.47 14.70 -48.55
C VAL A 140 11.54 15.18 -47.10
N LEU A 141 10.69 14.63 -46.25
CA LEU A 141 10.56 14.98 -44.83
C LEU A 141 11.63 14.31 -43.97
N ALA A 142 12.05 13.10 -44.34
CA ALA A 142 13.13 12.36 -43.70
C ALA A 142 13.69 11.31 -44.66
N SER A 143 14.96 10.95 -44.52
CA SER A 143 15.62 9.91 -45.33
C SER A 143 16.71 9.19 -44.52
N ARG A 144 16.92 7.91 -44.80
CA ARG A 144 17.93 7.07 -44.16
C ARG A 144 18.44 5.99 -45.10
N ASP A 145 19.76 5.87 -45.17
CA ASP A 145 20.43 4.75 -45.83
C ASP A 145 20.44 3.53 -44.91
N ILE A 146 20.15 2.36 -45.48
CA ILE A 146 20.24 1.06 -44.81
C ILE A 146 21.33 0.26 -45.51
N THR A 147 22.38 -0.06 -44.76
CA THR A 147 23.51 -0.86 -45.26
C THR A 147 23.26 -2.35 -45.05
N ARG A 148 24.01 -3.18 -45.78
CA ARG A 148 23.92 -4.64 -45.68
C ARG A 148 24.11 -5.14 -44.24
N THR A 149 25.08 -4.61 -43.50
CA THR A 149 25.34 -5.03 -42.11
C THR A 149 24.42 -4.35 -41.10
N ALA A 150 23.49 -3.48 -41.52
CA ALA A 150 22.44 -2.96 -40.64
C ALA A 150 21.38 -4.03 -40.34
N PHE A 151 21.26 -5.06 -41.20
CA PHE A 151 20.45 -6.25 -40.95
C PHE A 151 21.18 -7.18 -39.98
N THR A 152 20.50 -7.61 -38.94
CA THR A 152 21.05 -8.55 -37.94
C THR A 152 20.83 -10.01 -38.33
N LYS A 153 19.88 -10.30 -39.22
CA LYS A 153 19.51 -11.65 -39.67
C LYS A 153 19.27 -11.67 -41.19
N GLN A 154 19.72 -12.75 -41.83
CA GLN A 154 19.35 -13.03 -43.22
C GLN A 154 18.01 -13.79 -43.30
N GLY A 155 17.20 -13.52 -44.32
CA GLY A 155 15.95 -14.25 -44.59
C GLY A 155 14.83 -14.06 -43.55
N SER A 156 14.92 -13.05 -42.69
CA SER A 156 13.89 -12.68 -41.71
C SER A 156 13.59 -11.19 -41.83
N PHE A 157 12.32 -10.80 -41.71
CA PHE A 157 11.93 -9.40 -41.71
C PHE A 157 12.46 -8.68 -40.46
N GLU A 158 13.05 -7.52 -40.67
CA GLU A 158 13.49 -6.58 -39.66
C GLU A 158 12.84 -5.22 -39.92
N ARG A 159 12.37 -4.57 -38.85
CA ARG A 159 11.73 -3.25 -38.91
C ARG A 159 12.78 -2.15 -38.79
N PHE A 160 12.84 -1.27 -39.78
CA PHE A 160 13.68 -0.07 -39.75
C PHE A 160 12.81 1.17 -39.52
N GLU A 161 13.12 1.93 -38.47
CA GLU A 161 12.37 3.13 -38.10
C GLU A 161 13.06 4.42 -38.59
N LEU A 162 12.24 5.42 -38.93
CA LEU A 162 12.66 6.73 -39.43
C LEU A 162 11.73 7.83 -38.86
N PRO A 163 12.18 8.59 -37.84
CA PRO A 163 11.43 9.74 -37.34
C PRO A 163 11.25 10.83 -38.41
N PHE A 164 10.06 11.41 -38.49
CA PHE A 164 9.76 12.55 -39.36
C PHE A 164 8.70 13.46 -38.75
N THR A 165 8.58 14.69 -39.26
CA THR A 165 7.52 15.63 -38.88
C THR A 165 6.59 15.84 -40.06
N ASN A 166 5.28 15.60 -39.88
CA ASN A 166 4.25 15.97 -40.84
C ASN A 166 3.78 17.42 -40.58
N PRO A 167 4.07 18.38 -41.46
CA PRO A 167 3.81 19.79 -41.18
C PRO A 167 2.35 20.21 -41.41
N VAL A 168 1.59 19.52 -42.27
CA VAL A 168 0.27 19.99 -42.74
C VAL A 168 -0.73 18.83 -42.82
N ALA A 169 -1.90 19.01 -42.21
CA ALA A 169 -2.97 18.02 -42.26
C ALA A 169 -3.53 17.90 -43.69
N GLY A 170 -3.87 16.68 -44.11
CA GLY A 170 -4.47 16.44 -45.44
C GLY A 170 -3.46 16.32 -46.59
N HIS A 171 -2.17 16.59 -46.37
CA HIS A 171 -1.13 16.36 -47.39
C HIS A 171 -0.92 14.86 -47.62
N GLY A 172 -0.68 14.47 -48.88
CA GLY A 172 -0.47 13.07 -49.24
C GLY A 172 0.94 12.61 -48.86
N ILE A 173 1.05 11.84 -47.77
CA ILE A 173 2.33 11.32 -47.27
C ILE A 173 2.66 9.99 -47.96
N GLU A 174 3.91 9.88 -48.41
CA GLU A 174 4.46 8.77 -49.18
C GLU A 174 5.66 8.15 -48.44
N PHE A 175 5.68 6.82 -48.30
CA PHE A 175 6.77 6.04 -47.70
C PHE A 175 7.46 5.25 -48.82
N ARG A 176 8.77 5.44 -48.99
CA ARG A 176 9.48 4.95 -50.17
C ARG A 176 10.69 4.11 -49.80
N VAL A 177 10.92 3.04 -50.56
CA VAL A 177 12.11 2.19 -50.48
C VAL A 177 12.83 2.23 -51.83
N PHE A 178 13.95 2.92 -51.90
CA PHE A 178 14.80 2.98 -53.10
C PHE A 178 15.85 1.87 -53.06
N TRP A 179 15.89 1.01 -54.06
CA TRP A 179 16.78 -0.15 -54.11
C TRP A 179 17.94 0.04 -55.08
N TYR A 180 19.17 -0.18 -54.60
CA TYR A 180 20.40 0.05 -55.35
C TYR A 180 20.86 -1.12 -56.23
N GLY A 181 20.15 -2.25 -56.22
CA GLY A 181 20.57 -3.42 -57.01
C GLY A 181 21.79 -4.17 -56.48
N ARG A 182 22.12 -3.99 -55.19
CA ARG A 182 23.32 -4.56 -54.55
C ARG A 182 23.06 -5.84 -53.76
N ALA A 183 21.82 -6.09 -53.36
CA ALA A 183 21.41 -7.26 -52.59
C ALA A 183 19.99 -7.67 -52.97
N TYR A 184 19.60 -8.91 -52.71
CA TYR A 184 18.18 -9.23 -52.59
C TYR A 184 17.56 -8.40 -51.47
N ILE A 185 16.45 -7.74 -51.75
CA ILE A 185 15.63 -7.08 -50.73
C ILE A 185 14.18 -7.43 -50.98
N LYS A 186 13.47 -7.81 -49.93
CA LYS A 186 12.01 -7.95 -49.95
C LYS A 186 11.40 -7.05 -48.88
N VAL A 187 10.33 -6.34 -49.26
CA VAL A 187 9.53 -5.47 -48.40
C VAL A 187 8.23 -6.19 -48.04
N ASP A 188 7.91 -6.28 -46.75
CA ASP A 188 6.62 -6.77 -46.25
C ASP A 188 5.63 -5.62 -46.19
N ALA A 189 5.97 -4.56 -45.44
CA ALA A 189 5.14 -3.38 -45.31
C ALA A 189 5.95 -2.11 -45.09
N VAL A 190 5.29 -0.98 -45.38
CA VAL A 190 5.74 0.36 -45.04
C VAL A 190 4.62 1.11 -44.33
N GLY A 191 4.96 2.12 -43.55
CA GLY A 191 3.94 2.87 -42.84
C GLY A 191 4.48 3.86 -41.83
N THR A 192 3.61 4.29 -40.92
CA THR A 192 4.01 5.15 -39.80
C THR A 192 3.23 4.86 -38.54
N ASN A 193 3.89 5.04 -37.40
CA ASN A 193 3.26 5.15 -36.09
C ASN A 193 3.08 6.64 -35.75
N ALA A 194 1.82 7.05 -35.58
CA ALA A 194 1.46 8.39 -35.12
C ALA A 194 1.00 8.36 -33.66
N GLN A 195 1.19 9.43 -32.90
CA GLN A 195 0.61 9.52 -31.55
C GLN A 195 -0.92 9.52 -31.63
N VAL A 196 -1.57 8.81 -30.71
CA VAL A 196 -3.04 8.85 -30.59
C VAL A 196 -3.47 10.26 -30.21
N GLN A 197 -4.49 10.78 -30.89
CA GLN A 197 -5.01 12.10 -30.60
C GLN A 197 -5.75 12.12 -29.24
N ASP A 198 -5.58 13.21 -28.51
CA ASP A 198 -6.17 13.45 -27.20
C ASP A 198 -7.70 13.23 -27.14
N ASP A 199 -8.42 13.56 -28.20
CA ASP A 199 -9.87 13.35 -28.26
C ASP A 199 -10.26 11.88 -28.49
N GLU A 200 -9.47 11.11 -29.23
CA GLU A 200 -9.60 9.65 -29.29
C GLU A 200 -9.36 9.02 -27.92
N VAL A 201 -8.36 9.49 -27.16
CA VAL A 201 -8.08 8.98 -25.81
C VAL A 201 -9.31 9.15 -24.90
N ALA A 202 -9.97 10.31 -24.91
CA ALA A 202 -11.19 10.53 -24.12
C ALA A 202 -12.35 9.61 -24.56
N LEU A 203 -12.58 9.49 -25.86
CA LEU A 203 -13.59 8.59 -26.43
C LEU A 203 -13.40 7.14 -25.98
N PHE A 204 -12.20 6.60 -26.15
CA PHE A 204 -11.94 5.19 -25.87
C PHE A 204 -11.81 4.90 -24.36
N THR A 205 -11.37 5.87 -23.57
CA THR A 205 -11.35 5.73 -22.10
C THR A 205 -12.76 5.69 -21.52
N THR A 206 -13.69 6.50 -22.04
CA THR A 206 -15.10 6.41 -21.63
C THR A 206 -15.78 5.15 -22.15
N LEU A 207 -15.46 4.68 -23.38
CA LEU A 207 -15.89 3.36 -23.86
C LEU A 207 -15.47 2.25 -22.90
N LYS A 208 -14.20 2.23 -22.49
CA LYS A 208 -13.69 1.28 -21.51
C LYS A 208 -14.49 1.30 -20.21
N GLY A 209 -14.79 2.49 -19.69
CA GLY A 209 -15.60 2.62 -18.48
C GLY A 209 -17.00 2.01 -18.61
N ILE A 210 -17.66 2.18 -19.76
CA ILE A 210 -18.96 1.55 -20.04
C ILE A 210 -18.85 0.03 -20.08
N VAL A 211 -17.88 -0.49 -20.84
CA VAL A 211 -17.68 -1.94 -21.01
C VAL A 211 -17.27 -2.61 -19.70
N ASN A 212 -16.31 -2.02 -18.97
CA ASN A 212 -15.74 -2.61 -17.76
C ASN A 212 -16.68 -2.58 -16.55
N ARG A 213 -17.70 -1.71 -16.55
CA ARG A 213 -18.72 -1.67 -15.49
C ARG A 213 -19.51 -2.98 -15.37
N THR A 214 -19.81 -3.62 -16.50
CA THR A 214 -20.57 -4.88 -16.53
C THR A 214 -19.65 -6.07 -16.26
N GLN A 215 -18.49 -6.05 -16.89
CA GLN A 215 -17.38 -6.96 -16.62
C GLN A 215 -16.11 -6.35 -17.22
N PRO A 216 -14.99 -6.24 -16.48
CA PRO A 216 -13.74 -5.73 -17.05
C PRO A 216 -13.28 -6.59 -18.24
N ARG A 217 -13.27 -5.98 -19.43
CA ARG A 217 -12.96 -6.61 -20.72
C ARG A 217 -11.96 -5.82 -21.56
N ILE A 218 -11.73 -4.55 -21.24
CA ILE A 218 -10.73 -3.72 -21.92
C ILE A 218 -9.63 -3.33 -20.92
N PHE A 219 -8.38 -3.59 -21.27
CA PHE A 219 -7.19 -3.10 -20.61
C PHE A 219 -6.50 -2.07 -21.50
N THR A 220 -5.98 -0.98 -20.93
CA THR A 220 -5.34 0.09 -21.68
C THR A 220 -3.84 0.07 -21.47
N TYR A 221 -3.08 0.12 -22.57
CA TYR A 221 -1.68 0.51 -22.57
C TYR A 221 -1.55 1.96 -23.03
N ASP A 222 -1.00 2.83 -22.18
CA ASP A 222 -0.86 4.27 -22.46
C ASP A 222 0.54 4.80 -22.13
N ASN A 223 0.72 6.11 -22.30
CA ASN A 223 2.02 6.77 -22.18
C ASN A 223 2.57 6.79 -20.74
N ALA A 224 1.73 6.67 -19.71
CA ALA A 224 2.21 6.59 -18.32
C ALA A 224 2.85 5.22 -18.03
N ILE A 225 2.29 4.16 -18.62
CA ILE A 225 2.78 2.77 -18.53
C ILE A 225 4.04 2.57 -19.39
N ARG A 226 4.08 3.13 -20.61
CA ARG A 226 5.12 2.91 -21.63
C ARG A 226 6.56 3.08 -21.12
N GLY A 227 6.82 4.05 -20.24
CA GLY A 227 8.16 4.34 -19.70
C GLY A 227 8.51 3.61 -18.40
N GLN A 228 7.59 2.81 -17.84
CA GLN A 228 7.66 2.30 -16.47
C GLN A 228 7.70 0.77 -16.42
N ASP A 229 6.58 0.09 -16.19
CA ASP A 229 6.48 -1.39 -16.14
C ASP A 229 6.23 -2.02 -17.52
N GLY A 230 5.88 -1.21 -18.51
CA GLY A 230 5.70 -1.62 -19.90
C GLY A 230 4.37 -2.33 -20.17
N LYS A 231 4.11 -2.60 -21.46
CA LYS A 231 2.80 -3.05 -21.96
C LYS A 231 2.21 -4.28 -21.27
N PHE A 232 3.06 -5.17 -20.75
CA PHE A 232 2.65 -6.47 -20.20
C PHE A 232 2.98 -6.65 -18.71
N GLY A 233 3.53 -5.63 -18.04
CA GLY A 233 4.08 -5.73 -16.68
C GLY A 233 3.08 -6.31 -15.67
N TRP A 234 2.02 -5.55 -15.38
CA TRP A 234 0.95 -6.01 -14.48
C TRP A 234 0.11 -7.17 -15.02
N LEU A 235 -0.11 -7.25 -16.34
CA LEU A 235 -0.86 -8.35 -16.95
C LEU A 235 -0.19 -9.70 -16.63
N ASN A 236 1.13 -9.79 -16.85
CA ASN A 236 1.91 -10.99 -16.57
C ASN A 236 2.02 -11.26 -15.06
N ALA A 237 2.28 -10.23 -14.26
CA ALA A 237 2.40 -10.36 -12.80
C ALA A 237 1.12 -10.90 -12.13
N LEU A 238 -0.05 -10.57 -12.68
CA LEU A 238 -1.35 -10.99 -12.18
C LEU A 238 -1.93 -12.20 -12.94
N GLY A 239 -1.22 -12.73 -13.95
CA GLY A 239 -1.69 -13.85 -14.78
C GLY A 239 -2.92 -13.55 -15.65
N LEU A 240 -3.15 -12.27 -15.97
CA LEU A 240 -4.30 -11.81 -16.75
C LEU A 240 -4.07 -12.05 -18.24
N GLN A 241 -5.00 -12.76 -18.89
CA GLN A 241 -4.89 -13.04 -20.33
C GLN A 241 -5.47 -11.90 -21.16
N TYR A 242 -4.90 -11.71 -22.34
CA TYR A 242 -5.29 -10.62 -23.23
C TYR A 242 -5.13 -11.00 -24.71
N THR A 243 -5.77 -10.20 -25.57
CA THR A 243 -5.58 -10.19 -27.02
C THR A 243 -5.33 -8.75 -27.44
N GLU A 244 -4.23 -8.52 -28.16
CA GLU A 244 -3.91 -7.19 -28.68
C GLU A 244 -4.92 -6.76 -29.74
N VAL A 245 -5.41 -5.53 -29.59
CA VAL A 245 -6.33 -4.93 -30.53
C VAL A 245 -5.53 -4.19 -31.59
N ALA A 246 -5.58 -4.68 -32.83
CA ALA A 246 -4.89 -4.05 -33.96
C ALA A 246 -5.44 -2.66 -34.30
N ASP A 247 -6.77 -2.53 -34.32
CA ASP A 247 -7.47 -1.26 -34.54
C ASP A 247 -8.45 -0.96 -33.39
N ARG A 248 -8.15 0.05 -32.58
CA ARG A 248 -9.00 0.47 -31.46
C ARG A 248 -10.41 0.89 -31.91
N TRP A 249 -10.57 1.40 -33.12
CA TRP A 249 -11.88 1.79 -33.66
C TRP A 249 -12.83 0.59 -33.82
N SER A 250 -12.28 -0.60 -34.04
CA SER A 250 -13.06 -1.86 -34.04
C SER A 250 -13.79 -2.12 -32.72
N LEU A 251 -13.33 -1.56 -31.60
CA LEU A 251 -13.95 -1.73 -30.28
C LEU A 251 -15.31 -1.03 -30.20
N LEU A 252 -15.51 0.10 -30.88
CA LEU A 252 -16.82 0.76 -30.93
C LEU A 252 -17.86 -0.12 -31.62
N SER A 253 -17.45 -0.85 -32.65
CA SER A 253 -18.31 -1.81 -33.36
C SER A 253 -18.53 -3.07 -32.51
N LYS A 254 -17.48 -3.61 -31.88
CA LYS A 254 -17.54 -4.79 -31.01
C LYS A 254 -18.49 -4.59 -29.84
N TYR A 255 -18.45 -3.42 -29.20
CA TYR A 255 -19.24 -3.09 -28.01
C TYR A 255 -20.46 -2.20 -28.32
N ARG A 256 -20.88 -2.14 -29.59
CA ARG A 256 -21.94 -1.24 -30.06
C ARG A 256 -23.28 -1.36 -29.32
N ASN A 257 -23.58 -2.53 -28.76
CA ASN A 257 -24.83 -2.79 -28.01
C ASN A 257 -24.79 -2.24 -26.57
N GLU A 258 -23.61 -1.84 -26.08
CA GLU A 258 -23.45 -1.27 -24.74
C GLU A 258 -23.37 0.27 -24.79
N ILE A 259 -23.31 0.85 -25.99
CA ILE A 259 -23.19 2.30 -26.23
C ILE A 259 -24.53 2.86 -26.66
N SER A 260 -25.10 3.76 -25.85
CA SER A 260 -26.35 4.46 -26.17
C SER A 260 -26.16 5.62 -27.14
N GLY A 261 -24.97 6.22 -27.21
CA GLY A 261 -24.69 7.37 -28.07
C GLY A 261 -23.48 8.20 -27.62
N ILE A 262 -23.35 9.41 -28.15
CA ILE A 262 -22.25 10.33 -27.86
C ILE A 262 -22.70 11.55 -27.04
N VAL A 263 -21.81 12.01 -26.15
CA VAL A 263 -21.93 13.31 -25.47
C VAL A 263 -20.83 14.23 -26.02
N ILE A 264 -21.24 15.27 -26.75
CA ILE A 264 -20.32 16.20 -27.40
C ILE A 264 -19.92 17.27 -26.37
N TYR A 265 -18.63 17.37 -26.05
CA TYR A 265 -18.10 18.42 -25.19
C TYR A 265 -17.63 19.63 -26.00
N ASP A 266 -17.45 20.76 -25.33
CA ASP A 266 -16.95 22.00 -25.93
C ASP A 266 -15.43 22.13 -25.70
N THR A 267 -14.65 22.13 -26.78
CA THR A 267 -13.20 22.33 -26.71
C THR A 267 -12.83 23.76 -26.32
N ALA A 268 -13.72 24.74 -26.50
CA ALA A 268 -13.50 26.13 -26.07
C ALA A 268 -13.66 26.34 -24.56
N LEU A 269 -14.37 25.42 -23.89
CA LEU A 269 -14.50 25.39 -22.43
C LEU A 269 -14.22 23.97 -21.90
N PRO A 270 -12.94 23.61 -21.68
CA PRO A 270 -12.51 22.23 -21.43
C PRO A 270 -13.22 21.52 -20.28
N ASP A 271 -13.67 22.22 -19.24
CA ASP A 271 -14.43 21.65 -18.12
C ASP A 271 -15.73 20.95 -18.55
N THR A 272 -16.27 21.29 -19.72
CA THR A 272 -17.41 20.56 -20.30
C THR A 272 -17.09 19.10 -20.61
N LEU A 273 -15.82 18.71 -20.76
CA LEU A 273 -15.43 17.30 -20.85
C LEU A 273 -15.71 16.55 -19.55
N ASN A 274 -15.47 17.16 -18.38
CA ASN A 274 -15.78 16.55 -17.08
C ASN A 274 -17.29 16.34 -16.90
N LEU A 275 -18.09 17.34 -17.29
CA LEU A 275 -19.54 17.22 -17.36
C LEU A 275 -19.97 16.12 -18.36
N ALA A 276 -19.36 16.08 -19.54
CA ALA A 276 -19.63 15.06 -20.55
C ALA A 276 -19.31 13.65 -20.05
N THR A 277 -18.19 13.44 -19.34
CA THR A 277 -17.83 12.16 -18.71
C THR A 277 -18.90 11.72 -17.70
N THR A 278 -19.40 12.63 -16.87
CA THR A 278 -20.47 12.35 -15.89
C THR A 278 -21.76 11.93 -16.60
N ILE A 279 -22.18 12.67 -17.62
CA ILE A 279 -23.39 12.37 -18.41
C ILE A 279 -23.25 11.04 -19.16
N ALA A 280 -22.08 10.80 -19.78
CA ALA A 280 -21.76 9.56 -20.47
C ALA A 280 -21.88 8.35 -19.53
N GLY A 281 -21.33 8.44 -18.31
CA GLY A 281 -21.49 7.41 -17.29
C GLY A 281 -22.96 7.11 -16.97
N LEU A 282 -23.78 8.14 -16.75
CA LEU A 282 -25.20 7.98 -16.41
C LEU A 282 -26.04 7.42 -17.57
N GLN A 283 -25.73 7.78 -18.82
CA GLN A 283 -26.56 7.48 -19.99
C GLN A 283 -26.01 6.36 -20.88
N ASN A 284 -24.96 5.67 -20.42
CA ASN A 284 -24.19 4.70 -21.21
C ASN A 284 -23.68 5.27 -22.53
N GLY A 285 -23.24 6.53 -22.50
CA GLY A 285 -22.65 7.21 -23.64
C GLY A 285 -21.12 7.12 -23.65
N VAL A 286 -20.53 7.62 -24.72
CA VAL A 286 -19.09 7.91 -24.82
C VAL A 286 -18.88 9.40 -25.13
N THR A 287 -17.76 9.97 -24.69
CA THR A 287 -17.47 11.38 -24.96
C THR A 287 -16.96 11.57 -26.38
N ALA A 288 -17.35 12.66 -27.04
CA ALA A 288 -16.87 13.01 -28.37
C ALA A 288 -16.43 14.49 -28.43
N SER A 289 -15.30 14.75 -29.07
CA SER A 289 -14.94 16.11 -29.47
C SER A 289 -15.85 16.59 -30.61
N PRO A 290 -15.93 17.90 -30.89
CA PRO A 290 -16.60 18.41 -32.07
C PRO A 290 -16.06 17.79 -33.38
N ALA A 291 -14.76 17.48 -33.43
CA ALA A 291 -14.11 16.87 -34.59
C ALA A 291 -14.53 15.39 -34.80
N LEU A 292 -14.68 14.63 -33.70
CA LEU A 292 -15.10 13.23 -33.76
C LEU A 292 -16.60 13.04 -33.97
N ALA A 293 -17.42 14.04 -33.64
CA ALA A 293 -18.89 13.94 -33.73
C ALA A 293 -19.38 13.55 -35.13
N ALA A 294 -18.80 14.11 -36.19
CA ALA A 294 -19.16 13.78 -37.57
C ALA A 294 -18.84 12.31 -37.91
N LYS A 295 -17.66 11.82 -37.51
CA LYS A 295 -17.23 10.42 -37.71
C LYS A 295 -18.14 9.44 -36.95
N LEU A 296 -18.49 9.76 -35.71
CA LEU A 296 -19.25 8.87 -34.83
C LEU A 296 -20.75 8.81 -35.18
N THR A 297 -21.30 9.89 -35.75
CA THR A 297 -22.71 9.94 -36.19
C THR A 297 -22.93 9.35 -37.58
N ALA A 298 -21.87 9.29 -38.41
CA ALA A 298 -21.90 8.64 -39.71
C ALA A 298 -21.74 7.10 -39.62
N ALA A 299 -21.98 6.42 -40.75
CA ALA A 299 -21.61 5.02 -40.90
C ALA A 299 -20.08 4.85 -40.78
N PRO A 300 -19.59 3.76 -40.14
CA PRO A 300 -20.34 2.59 -39.70
C PRO A 300 -20.95 2.68 -38.29
N TYR A 301 -20.63 3.70 -37.48
CA TYR A 301 -20.97 3.71 -36.05
C TYR A 301 -22.42 4.10 -35.76
N ASN A 302 -22.95 5.09 -36.49
CA ASN A 302 -24.33 5.57 -36.39
C ASN A 302 -24.77 5.81 -34.92
N LEU A 303 -23.93 6.49 -34.14
CA LEU A 303 -24.22 6.78 -32.73
C LEU A 303 -25.07 8.05 -32.63
N PRO A 304 -26.20 8.03 -31.90
CA PRO A 304 -27.01 9.22 -31.70
C PRO A 304 -26.32 10.21 -30.76
N VAL A 305 -26.64 11.50 -30.90
CA VAL A 305 -26.20 12.54 -29.96
C VAL A 305 -27.11 12.53 -28.74
N LEU A 306 -26.57 12.15 -27.58
CA LEU A 306 -27.29 12.15 -26.31
C LEU A 306 -27.38 13.55 -25.72
N LYS A 307 -26.28 14.31 -25.82
CA LYS A 307 -26.19 15.69 -25.36
C LYS A 307 -25.09 16.41 -26.14
N ASP A 308 -25.35 17.67 -26.49
CA ASP A 308 -24.39 18.57 -27.10
C ASP A 308 -24.16 19.76 -26.14
N LEU A 309 -22.92 19.94 -25.70
CA LEU A 309 -22.53 20.97 -24.73
C LEU A 309 -21.82 22.16 -25.39
N ARG A 310 -21.65 22.16 -26.72
CA ARG A 310 -20.99 23.26 -27.44
C ARG A 310 -21.74 24.57 -27.23
N GLY A 311 -21.04 25.60 -26.78
CA GLY A 311 -21.60 26.92 -26.51
C GLY A 311 -22.62 26.97 -25.37
N ALA A 312 -22.79 25.90 -24.58
CA ALA A 312 -23.80 25.82 -23.54
C ALA A 312 -23.46 26.67 -22.30
N PHE A 313 -22.18 27.00 -22.11
CA PHE A 313 -21.68 27.72 -20.94
C PHE A 313 -20.56 28.69 -21.35
N THR A 314 -20.39 29.76 -20.57
CA THR A 314 -19.30 30.73 -20.78
C THR A 314 -18.23 30.68 -19.69
N THR A 315 -18.53 30.04 -18.55
CA THR A 315 -17.58 29.92 -17.44
C THR A 315 -17.56 28.52 -16.85
N LYS A 316 -16.40 28.14 -16.31
CA LYS A 316 -16.18 26.89 -15.58
C LYS A 316 -17.15 26.68 -14.42
N VAL A 317 -17.44 27.72 -13.63
CA VAL A 317 -18.38 27.63 -12.50
C VAL A 317 -19.80 27.32 -12.97
N GLN A 318 -20.25 27.83 -14.12
CA GLN A 318 -21.55 27.47 -14.69
C GLN A 318 -21.64 25.99 -15.06
N VAL A 319 -20.55 25.41 -15.58
CA VAL A 319 -20.48 23.96 -15.91
C VAL A 319 -20.72 23.12 -14.66
N TYR A 320 -20.00 23.41 -13.56
CA TYR A 320 -20.11 22.62 -12.34
C TYR A 320 -21.39 22.92 -11.54
N GLN A 321 -21.91 24.15 -11.61
CA GLN A 321 -23.23 24.47 -11.08
C GLN A 321 -24.32 23.66 -11.81
N TYR A 322 -24.24 23.56 -13.14
CA TYR A 322 -25.14 22.70 -13.93
C TYR A 322 -24.98 21.21 -13.59
N LEU A 323 -23.75 20.74 -13.36
CA LEU A 323 -23.51 19.38 -12.87
C LEU A 323 -24.25 19.15 -11.54
N TYR A 324 -24.08 20.06 -10.58
CA TYR A 324 -24.68 19.97 -9.26
C TYR A 324 -26.21 19.97 -9.31
N ASP A 325 -26.79 20.89 -10.07
CA ASP A 325 -28.24 21.06 -10.10
C ASP A 325 -28.98 19.91 -10.79
N TYR A 326 -28.37 19.31 -11.82
CA TYR A 326 -29.06 18.34 -12.68
C TYR A 326 -28.58 16.90 -12.52
N TYR A 327 -27.33 16.66 -12.12
CA TYR A 327 -26.73 15.31 -12.14
C TYR A 327 -26.21 14.84 -10.79
N TRP A 328 -25.86 15.72 -9.84
CA TRP A 328 -25.32 15.32 -8.53
C TRP A 328 -26.28 14.42 -7.74
N SER A 329 -27.58 14.64 -7.82
CA SER A 329 -28.60 13.79 -7.18
C SER A 329 -28.73 12.40 -7.80
N GLN A 330 -28.15 12.16 -8.97
CA GLN A 330 -28.25 10.90 -9.71
C GLN A 330 -27.00 10.01 -9.56
N VAL A 331 -25.93 10.54 -8.95
CA VAL A 331 -24.67 9.83 -8.70
C VAL A 331 -24.52 9.51 -7.21
N THR A 332 -23.61 8.59 -6.88
CA THR A 332 -23.25 8.37 -5.47
C THR A 332 -22.52 9.58 -4.89
N HIS A 333 -22.72 9.84 -3.60
CA HIS A 333 -21.99 10.89 -2.87
C HIS A 333 -20.81 10.34 -2.06
N LYS A 334 -20.56 9.03 -2.10
CA LYS A 334 -19.41 8.40 -1.42
C LYS A 334 -18.07 8.80 -2.05
N LEU A 335 -18.09 9.09 -3.35
CA LEU A 335 -16.90 9.29 -4.16
C LEU A 335 -17.14 10.42 -5.16
N ILE A 336 -16.20 11.35 -5.24
CA ILE A 336 -16.14 12.36 -6.29
C ILE A 336 -14.79 12.27 -7.01
N ILE A 337 -14.78 12.55 -8.31
CA ILE A 337 -13.57 12.53 -9.12
C ILE A 337 -13.02 13.95 -9.30
N GLY A 338 -11.81 14.20 -8.83
CA GLY A 338 -11.04 15.40 -9.11
C GLY A 338 -10.13 15.22 -10.31
N LEU A 339 -10.49 15.75 -11.47
CA LEU A 339 -9.72 15.50 -12.69
C LEU A 339 -9.59 16.74 -13.57
N SER A 340 -8.36 17.14 -13.87
CA SER A 340 -8.09 18.21 -14.83
C SER A 340 -8.75 17.89 -16.18
N PRO A 341 -9.49 18.83 -16.79
CA PRO A 341 -10.05 18.63 -18.13
C PRO A 341 -8.96 18.49 -19.21
N GLY A 342 -7.71 18.84 -18.90
CA GLY A 342 -6.55 18.55 -19.75
C GLY A 342 -6.17 17.06 -19.81
N ILE A 343 -6.51 16.29 -18.78
CA ILE A 343 -6.25 14.85 -18.72
C ILE A 343 -7.38 14.13 -19.46
N LYS A 344 -7.10 13.58 -20.64
CA LYS A 344 -8.10 12.98 -21.53
C LYS A 344 -8.36 11.50 -21.26
N GLY A 345 -7.37 10.76 -20.76
CA GLY A 345 -7.47 9.33 -20.47
C GLY A 345 -7.60 9.00 -19.00
N PHE A 346 -6.98 7.89 -18.60
CA PHE A 346 -6.79 7.47 -17.21
C PHE A 346 -8.12 7.31 -16.45
N LEU A 347 -8.25 7.92 -15.27
CA LEU A 347 -9.33 7.79 -14.29
C LEU A 347 -10.75 8.03 -14.83
N ARG A 348 -10.90 8.58 -16.04
CA ARG A 348 -12.21 8.73 -16.70
C ARG A 348 -12.90 7.40 -16.92
N ASP A 349 -12.17 6.28 -17.07
CA ASP A 349 -12.78 4.96 -17.19
C ASP A 349 -13.51 4.59 -15.90
N TYR A 350 -12.88 4.83 -14.75
CA TYR A 350 -13.42 4.59 -13.42
C TYR A 350 -14.60 5.52 -13.14
N ALA A 351 -14.46 6.82 -13.45
CA ALA A 351 -15.52 7.82 -13.32
C ALA A 351 -16.77 7.41 -14.11
N THR A 352 -16.56 7.01 -15.36
CA THR A 352 -17.62 6.54 -16.25
C THR A 352 -18.21 5.26 -15.69
N ALA A 353 -17.40 4.26 -15.36
CA ALA A 353 -17.86 2.96 -14.88
C ALA A 353 -18.66 3.05 -13.58
N ALA A 354 -18.22 3.85 -12.60
CA ALA A 354 -18.90 3.99 -11.32
C ALA A 354 -20.01 5.06 -11.32
N LYS A 355 -20.28 5.71 -12.46
CA LYS A 355 -21.28 6.79 -12.63
C LYS A 355 -21.04 7.92 -11.62
N LEU A 356 -19.85 8.52 -11.68
CA LEU A 356 -19.40 9.51 -10.70
C LEU A 356 -19.45 10.92 -11.27
N ALA A 357 -19.63 11.90 -10.38
CA ALA A 357 -19.37 13.29 -10.72
C ALA A 357 -17.87 13.53 -10.91
N VAL A 358 -17.52 14.24 -11.98
CA VAL A 358 -16.16 14.68 -12.27
C VAL A 358 -16.08 16.20 -12.15
N VAL A 359 -15.19 16.69 -11.29
CA VAL A 359 -14.99 18.12 -11.01
C VAL A 359 -13.52 18.49 -11.06
N TRP A 360 -13.25 19.78 -11.24
CA TRP A 360 -11.88 20.33 -11.14
C TRP A 360 -11.98 21.74 -10.58
N LEU A 361 -12.15 21.87 -9.26
CA LEU A 361 -12.41 23.17 -8.61
C LEU A 361 -11.22 23.55 -7.72
N ASP A 362 -10.66 24.73 -7.94
CA ASP A 362 -9.51 25.25 -7.19
C ASP A 362 -9.98 25.99 -5.92
N PRO A 363 -9.68 25.48 -4.71
CA PRO A 363 -10.04 26.14 -3.47
C PRO A 363 -9.35 27.49 -3.25
N LYS A 364 -8.31 27.84 -4.02
CA LYS A 364 -7.71 29.18 -3.98
C LYS A 364 -8.52 30.23 -4.75
N ILE A 365 -9.48 29.82 -5.58
CA ILE A 365 -10.34 30.72 -6.36
C ILE A 365 -11.71 30.82 -5.67
N PRO A 366 -12.11 31.97 -5.07
CA PRO A 366 -13.30 32.06 -4.20
C PRO A 366 -14.62 31.54 -4.80
N ALA A 367 -14.85 31.76 -6.09
CA ALA A 367 -16.06 31.28 -6.76
C ALA A 367 -16.07 29.75 -6.94
N GLU A 368 -14.91 29.16 -7.25
CA GLU A 368 -14.75 27.71 -7.36
C GLU A 368 -14.78 27.05 -5.99
N ASP A 369 -14.17 27.69 -5.00
CA ASP A 369 -14.19 27.32 -3.59
C ASP A 369 -15.62 27.13 -3.05
N THR A 370 -16.45 28.14 -3.31
CA THR A 370 -17.87 28.15 -2.94
C THR A 370 -18.60 26.97 -3.59
N MET A 371 -18.29 26.66 -4.85
CA MET A 371 -18.87 25.53 -5.56
C MET A 371 -18.38 24.20 -5.01
N LEU A 372 -17.08 24.06 -4.72
CA LEU A 372 -16.47 22.86 -4.16
C LEU A 372 -17.08 22.51 -2.81
N ARG A 373 -17.25 23.50 -1.93
CA ARG A 373 -17.87 23.32 -0.60
C ARG A 373 -19.29 22.75 -0.69
N LYS A 374 -20.06 23.06 -1.74
CA LYS A 374 -21.38 22.41 -1.96
C LYS A 374 -21.25 20.91 -2.18
N PHE A 375 -20.30 20.47 -3.01
CA PHE A 375 -20.08 19.04 -3.25
C PHE A 375 -19.58 18.33 -2.00
N LEU A 376 -18.50 18.83 -1.40
CA LEU A 376 -17.90 18.23 -0.20
C LEU A 376 -18.92 18.15 0.92
N SER A 377 -19.79 19.16 1.04
CA SER A 377 -20.74 19.17 2.14
C SER A 377 -21.87 18.13 2.06
N ALA A 378 -22.08 17.56 0.88
CA ALA A 378 -23.05 16.50 0.63
C ALA A 378 -22.44 15.08 0.75
N MET A 379 -21.14 14.97 0.99
CA MET A 379 -20.43 13.69 1.12
C MET A 379 -20.47 13.14 2.55
N PRO A 380 -20.24 11.82 2.77
CA PRO A 380 -20.27 11.20 4.08
C PRO A 380 -19.01 11.54 4.91
N TYR A 381 -19.05 12.66 5.63
CA TYR A 381 -17.97 13.17 6.48
C TYR A 381 -17.52 12.17 7.55
N GLY A 382 -16.21 12.00 7.69
CA GLY A 382 -15.59 11.14 8.71
C GLY A 382 -15.97 9.65 8.63
N ASN A 383 -16.74 9.26 7.62
CA ASN A 383 -17.28 7.91 7.49
C ASN A 383 -17.15 7.37 6.05
N GLY A 384 -15.97 7.59 5.46
CA GLY A 384 -15.58 6.99 4.18
C GLY A 384 -15.91 7.80 2.92
N GLY A 385 -16.13 9.11 3.03
CA GLY A 385 -16.15 10.00 1.86
C GLY A 385 -14.75 10.13 1.26
N ILE A 386 -14.64 9.92 -0.06
CA ILE A 386 -13.35 9.92 -0.78
C ILE A 386 -13.37 10.90 -1.95
N TYR A 387 -12.32 11.70 -2.05
CA TYR A 387 -12.01 12.49 -3.24
C TYR A 387 -10.93 11.75 -4.04
N MET A 388 -11.22 11.27 -5.25
CA MET A 388 -10.29 10.45 -6.02
C MET A 388 -9.83 11.18 -7.27
N GLY A 389 -8.53 11.12 -7.57
CA GLY A 389 -7.88 11.94 -8.59
C GLY A 389 -6.92 12.93 -7.95
N TRP A 390 -6.90 14.19 -8.38
CA TRP A 390 -5.97 15.19 -7.87
C TRP A 390 -6.57 16.59 -7.75
N TRP A 391 -5.72 17.57 -7.45
CA TRP A 391 -6.10 18.95 -7.15
C TRP A 391 -5.44 19.95 -8.12
N PRO A 392 -6.11 21.06 -8.45
CA PRO A 392 -5.46 22.20 -9.08
C PRO A 392 -4.28 22.73 -8.27
N GLU A 393 -4.41 22.67 -6.94
CA GLU A 393 -3.36 23.00 -5.99
C GLU A 393 -3.42 22.06 -4.78
N GLU A 394 -2.34 21.31 -4.56
CA GLU A 394 -2.31 20.21 -3.58
C GLU A 394 -2.62 20.69 -2.16
N ALA A 395 -1.85 21.64 -1.63
CA ALA A 395 -1.94 22.02 -0.23
C ALA A 395 -3.34 22.55 0.12
N ALA A 396 -3.90 23.42 -0.71
CA ALA A 396 -5.23 23.97 -0.51
C ALA A 396 -6.34 22.91 -0.73
N GLY A 397 -6.14 21.98 -1.67
CA GLY A 397 -7.04 20.85 -1.91
C GLY A 397 -7.13 19.89 -0.73
N ILE A 398 -5.97 19.41 -0.25
CA ILE A 398 -5.88 18.49 0.88
C ILE A 398 -6.37 19.15 2.17
N GLU A 399 -5.98 20.40 2.43
CA GLU A 399 -6.53 21.17 3.56
C GLU A 399 -8.06 21.22 3.49
N ARG A 400 -8.60 21.50 2.29
CA ARG A 400 -10.05 21.62 2.12
C ARG A 400 -10.81 20.33 2.38
N VAL A 401 -10.40 19.19 1.84
CA VAL A 401 -11.13 17.94 2.13
C VAL A 401 -11.00 17.53 3.60
N SER A 402 -9.88 17.86 4.23
CA SER A 402 -9.64 17.58 5.65
C SER A 402 -10.61 18.35 6.56
N GLU A 403 -10.98 19.60 6.22
CA GLU A 403 -12.03 20.36 6.93
C GLU A 403 -13.38 19.63 6.99
N TYR A 404 -13.65 18.77 6.00
CA TYR A 404 -14.88 18.00 5.87
C TYR A 404 -14.69 16.52 6.26
N GLY A 405 -13.55 16.12 6.82
CA GLY A 405 -13.31 14.71 7.17
C GLY A 405 -13.37 13.77 5.95
N ILE A 406 -12.88 14.24 4.82
CA ILE A 406 -12.75 13.52 3.55
C ILE A 406 -11.25 13.36 3.26
N SER A 407 -10.86 12.23 2.66
CA SER A 407 -9.48 11.99 2.25
C SER A 407 -9.35 11.91 0.72
N THR A 408 -8.14 12.16 0.23
CA THR A 408 -7.80 12.12 -1.20
C THR A 408 -7.13 10.80 -1.57
N LEU A 409 -7.51 10.19 -2.70
CA LEU A 409 -6.76 9.09 -3.33
C LEU A 409 -6.16 9.55 -4.65
N ALA A 410 -4.84 9.82 -4.65
CA ALA A 410 -4.10 10.19 -5.85
C ALA A 410 -4.19 9.07 -6.90
N SER A 411 -4.80 9.39 -8.04
CA SER A 411 -5.15 8.42 -9.10
C SER A 411 -5.55 9.06 -10.43
N ASP A 412 -5.31 10.37 -10.62
CA ASP A 412 -5.69 11.11 -11.83
C ASP A 412 -5.00 10.59 -13.10
N PHE A 413 -3.83 9.94 -12.94
CA PHE A 413 -3.11 9.22 -13.98
C PHE A 413 -3.24 7.69 -13.86
N SER A 414 -4.13 7.14 -13.03
CA SER A 414 -4.32 5.69 -13.00
C SER A 414 -5.08 5.20 -14.24
N SER A 415 -4.60 4.13 -14.85
CA SER A 415 -5.06 3.72 -16.18
C SER A 415 -6.06 2.58 -16.14
N ASN A 416 -5.93 1.64 -15.19
CA ASN A 416 -6.63 0.35 -15.22
C ASN A 416 -7.31 -0.03 -13.90
N LEU A 417 -7.71 0.94 -13.06
CA LEU A 417 -8.38 0.65 -11.78
C LEU A 417 -9.71 -0.11 -11.93
N THR A 418 -10.41 0.03 -13.06
CA THR A 418 -11.60 -0.78 -13.35
C THR A 418 -11.29 -2.27 -13.53
N VAL A 419 -10.08 -2.62 -13.98
CA VAL A 419 -9.59 -4.00 -14.07
C VAL A 419 -9.03 -4.45 -12.73
N PHE A 420 -8.14 -3.66 -12.11
CA PHE A 420 -7.50 -4.04 -10.85
C PHE A 420 -8.51 -4.18 -9.71
N GLY A 421 -9.53 -3.32 -9.64
CA GLY A 421 -10.60 -3.39 -8.64
C GLY A 421 -11.50 -4.64 -8.77
N GLY A 422 -11.40 -5.38 -9.88
CA GLY A 422 -12.08 -6.65 -10.11
C GLY A 422 -11.25 -7.89 -9.79
N THR A 423 -9.95 -7.75 -9.52
CA THR A 423 -9.08 -8.88 -9.18
C THR A 423 -9.42 -9.50 -7.81
N SER A 424 -8.86 -10.67 -7.51
CA SER A 424 -9.13 -11.37 -6.24
C SER A 424 -8.84 -10.48 -5.03
N ARG A 425 -9.80 -10.44 -4.11
CA ARG A 425 -9.71 -9.73 -2.82
C ARG A 425 -8.98 -10.50 -1.72
N THR A 426 -8.51 -11.71 -2.01
CA THR A 426 -7.70 -12.47 -1.06
C THR A 426 -6.32 -11.86 -0.99
N VAL A 427 -5.97 -11.31 0.17
CA VAL A 427 -4.63 -10.77 0.46
C VAL A 427 -3.94 -11.69 1.45
N ASN A 428 -2.92 -12.40 0.98
CA ASN A 428 -2.11 -13.29 1.81
C ASN A 428 -1.00 -12.49 2.48
N VAL A 429 -1.34 -11.80 3.57
CA VAL A 429 -0.38 -11.00 4.35
C VAL A 429 0.73 -11.90 4.87
N LYS A 430 1.99 -11.56 4.57
CA LYS A 430 3.14 -12.28 5.13
C LYS A 430 3.31 -11.95 6.62
N PRO A 431 3.68 -12.95 7.45
CA PRO A 431 4.03 -12.69 8.84
C PRO A 431 5.17 -11.67 8.96
N THR A 432 5.18 -10.94 10.06
CA THR A 432 6.28 -10.01 10.38
C THR A 432 7.50 -10.85 10.77
N PRO A 433 8.64 -10.75 10.06
CA PRO A 433 9.86 -11.45 10.47
C PRO A 433 10.31 -10.98 11.85
N ASN A 434 11.16 -11.76 12.51
CA ASN A 434 11.63 -11.39 13.85
C ASN A 434 12.54 -10.15 13.84
N LYS A 435 12.30 -9.22 14.77
CA LYS A 435 13.16 -8.03 15.00
C LYS A 435 14.51 -8.43 15.62
N PRO A 436 15.64 -7.80 15.27
CA PRO A 436 16.90 -8.05 16.00
C PRO A 436 16.78 -7.71 17.51
N PRO A 437 17.68 -8.22 18.37
CA PRO A 437 17.69 -7.87 19.79
C PRO A 437 17.97 -6.37 20.00
N LEU A 438 17.27 -5.77 20.96
CA LEU A 438 17.52 -4.39 21.38
C LEU A 438 18.87 -4.30 22.10
N ASN A 439 19.73 -3.41 21.62
CA ASN A 439 21.03 -3.10 22.17
C ASN A 439 21.25 -1.59 22.14
N ASN A 440 22.30 -1.12 22.81
CA ASN A 440 22.76 0.26 22.62
C ASN A 440 23.45 0.39 21.26
N LYS A 441 22.64 0.56 20.21
CA LYS A 441 23.05 0.74 18.80
C LYS A 441 22.25 1.87 18.16
N ILE A 442 22.68 2.29 16.97
CA ILE A 442 21.96 3.23 16.12
C ILE A 442 21.14 2.41 15.12
N TYR A 443 19.83 2.40 15.30
CA TYR A 443 18.89 1.72 14.41
C TYR A 443 18.43 2.66 13.31
N ILE A 444 18.61 2.27 12.05
CA ILE A 444 18.26 3.08 10.89
C ILE A 444 17.16 2.39 10.09
N SER A 445 16.05 3.10 9.85
CA SER A 445 14.98 2.67 8.97
C SER A 445 14.95 3.54 7.72
N LEU A 446 15.08 2.92 6.55
CA LEU A 446 14.98 3.58 5.24
C LEU A 446 13.60 3.32 4.65
N ILE A 447 12.97 4.35 4.09
CA ILE A 447 11.61 4.31 3.53
C ILE A 447 11.61 4.95 2.15
N LEU A 448 10.93 4.34 1.17
CA LEU A 448 10.60 4.94 -0.11
C LEU A 448 9.15 5.46 -0.09
N SER A 449 8.97 6.75 -0.43
CA SER A 449 7.69 7.47 -0.34
C SER A 449 6.72 7.22 -1.51
N ASP A 450 5.60 7.97 -1.48
CA ASP A 450 4.59 8.16 -2.54
C ASP A 450 3.69 6.96 -2.89
N GLY A 451 3.78 5.83 -2.20
CA GLY A 451 2.90 4.67 -2.49
C GLY A 451 1.44 4.82 -2.09
N ASP A 452 1.06 5.87 -1.35
CA ASP A 452 -0.34 6.28 -1.22
C ASP A 452 -0.95 6.65 -2.59
N ASN A 453 -0.10 7.05 -3.55
CA ASN A 453 -0.49 7.33 -4.92
C ASN A 453 -0.69 6.05 -5.74
N LEU A 454 -1.94 5.76 -6.07
CA LEU A 454 -2.32 4.55 -6.81
C LEU A 454 -1.74 4.52 -8.22
N GLN A 455 -1.55 5.67 -8.88
CA GLN A 455 -0.91 5.71 -10.20
C GLN A 455 0.59 5.49 -10.13
N TYR A 456 1.23 5.84 -9.01
CA TYR A 456 2.63 5.49 -8.80
C TYR A 456 2.79 3.99 -8.63
N VAL A 457 1.90 3.35 -7.85
CA VAL A 457 1.86 1.89 -7.68
C VAL A 457 1.63 1.18 -9.01
N GLU A 458 0.70 1.67 -9.82
CA GLU A 458 0.43 1.15 -11.17
C GLU A 458 1.63 1.29 -12.11
N HIS A 459 2.50 2.29 -11.93
CA HIS A 459 3.56 2.62 -12.89
C HIS A 459 4.98 2.46 -12.32
N LEU A 460 5.62 3.57 -11.90
CA LEU A 460 7.04 3.61 -11.52
C LEU A 460 7.34 2.65 -10.35
N PHE A 461 6.44 2.51 -9.38
CA PHE A 461 6.63 1.60 -8.24
C PHE A 461 6.94 0.18 -8.70
N LYS A 462 6.21 -0.33 -9.70
CA LYS A 462 6.40 -1.71 -10.20
C LYS A 462 7.82 -1.92 -10.71
N LYS A 463 8.36 -0.95 -11.46
CA LYS A 463 9.74 -0.97 -11.94
C LYS A 463 10.75 -0.98 -10.77
N LEU A 464 10.48 -0.23 -9.71
CA LEU A 464 11.34 -0.20 -8.52
C LEU A 464 11.24 -1.50 -7.70
N TRP A 465 10.04 -2.07 -7.60
CA TRP A 465 9.76 -3.36 -6.95
C TRP A 465 10.42 -4.51 -7.69
N ASP A 466 10.45 -4.49 -9.03
CA ASP A 466 11.10 -5.53 -9.83
C ASP A 466 12.63 -5.39 -9.90
N SER A 467 13.22 -4.44 -9.18
CA SER A 467 14.67 -4.27 -9.17
C SER A 467 15.38 -5.59 -8.84
N PRO A 468 16.39 -6.02 -9.62
CA PRO A 468 17.13 -7.24 -9.34
C PRO A 468 17.93 -7.17 -8.03
N ALA A 469 18.13 -5.97 -7.49
CA ALA A 469 18.76 -5.78 -6.19
C ALA A 469 17.79 -5.98 -5.01
N ARG A 470 16.46 -6.02 -5.26
CA ARG A 470 15.45 -6.09 -4.19
C ARG A 470 15.67 -7.30 -3.28
N GLY A 471 15.59 -7.06 -1.98
CA GLY A 471 15.81 -8.05 -0.93
C GLY A 471 17.21 -8.05 -0.34
N GLN A 472 18.18 -7.28 -0.88
CA GLN A 472 19.54 -7.21 -0.31
C GLN A 472 19.61 -6.41 1.00
N VAL A 473 18.73 -5.42 1.20
CA VAL A 473 18.74 -4.54 2.38
C VAL A 473 17.32 -4.25 2.89
N PRO A 474 17.13 -4.04 4.21
CA PRO A 474 15.82 -3.64 4.74
C PRO A 474 15.30 -2.34 4.12
N LEU A 475 14.07 -2.37 3.59
CA LEU A 475 13.42 -1.19 3.01
C LEU A 475 11.92 -1.15 3.35
N GLY A 476 11.47 0.01 3.81
CA GLY A 476 10.07 0.37 3.91
C GLY A 476 9.53 0.87 2.57
N TRP A 477 8.39 0.35 2.14
CA TRP A 477 7.67 0.81 0.96
C TRP A 477 6.34 1.38 1.42
N THR A 478 6.14 2.69 1.24
CA THR A 478 4.79 3.23 1.42
C THR A 478 3.87 2.61 0.37
N ILE A 479 2.61 2.34 0.74
CA ILE A 479 1.49 1.97 -0.14
C ILE A 479 0.17 2.53 0.41
N SER A 480 -0.91 2.52 -0.38
CA SER A 480 -2.23 2.94 0.07
C SER A 480 -3.03 1.78 0.70
N PRO A 481 -3.62 1.94 1.89
CA PRO A 481 -4.58 0.97 2.43
C PRO A 481 -5.80 0.79 1.52
N ALA A 482 -6.17 1.81 0.74
CA ALA A 482 -7.28 1.75 -0.21
C ALA A 482 -7.06 0.71 -1.33
N MET A 483 -5.84 0.19 -1.50
CA MET A 483 -5.55 -0.90 -2.45
C MET A 483 -6.37 -2.16 -2.17
N VAL A 484 -6.85 -2.37 -0.92
CA VAL A 484 -7.80 -3.46 -0.59
C VAL A 484 -9.05 -3.40 -1.47
N ASP A 485 -9.46 -2.20 -1.89
CA ASP A 485 -10.57 -2.03 -2.81
C ASP A 485 -10.13 -1.71 -4.23
N ALA A 486 -9.16 -0.81 -4.41
CA ALA A 486 -8.79 -0.28 -5.72
C ALA A 486 -8.00 -1.27 -6.58
N MET A 487 -7.17 -2.10 -5.97
CA MET A 487 -6.25 -3.01 -6.66
C MET A 487 -5.83 -4.20 -5.80
N PRO A 488 -6.78 -5.00 -5.29
CA PRO A 488 -6.48 -6.05 -4.30
C PRO A 488 -5.53 -7.14 -4.80
N GLY A 489 -5.60 -7.51 -6.08
CA GLY A 489 -4.66 -8.45 -6.70
C GLY A 489 -3.23 -7.92 -6.73
N VAL A 490 -3.06 -6.60 -6.95
CA VAL A 490 -1.75 -5.94 -6.86
C VAL A 490 -1.24 -6.00 -5.42
N LEU A 491 -2.08 -5.66 -4.43
CA LEU A 491 -1.72 -5.76 -3.02
C LEU A 491 -1.29 -7.17 -2.62
N ASN A 492 -2.05 -8.19 -3.04
CA ASN A 492 -1.70 -9.58 -2.80
C ASN A 492 -0.39 -10.00 -3.49
N TYR A 493 -0.14 -9.52 -4.72
CA TYR A 493 1.14 -9.73 -5.41
C TYR A 493 2.31 -9.15 -4.62
N LEU A 494 2.17 -7.93 -4.08
CA LEU A 494 3.21 -7.31 -3.25
C LEU A 494 3.50 -8.14 -2.00
N HIS A 495 2.47 -8.58 -1.26
CA HIS A 495 2.69 -9.47 -0.11
C HIS A 495 3.32 -10.81 -0.51
N THR A 496 2.81 -11.45 -1.56
CA THR A 496 3.29 -12.76 -2.03
C THR A 496 4.76 -12.71 -2.44
N THR A 497 5.18 -11.63 -3.11
CA THR A 497 6.54 -11.46 -3.64
C THR A 497 7.47 -10.66 -2.72
N ALA A 498 6.99 -10.15 -1.58
CA ALA A 498 7.82 -9.47 -0.59
C ALA A 498 8.92 -10.40 -0.06
N THR A 499 10.15 -9.91 0.00
CA THR A 499 11.26 -10.61 0.65
C THR A 499 11.23 -10.40 2.16
N ALA A 500 12.10 -11.09 2.91
CA ALA A 500 12.24 -10.84 4.36
C ALA A 500 12.68 -9.40 4.68
N ASN A 501 13.25 -8.67 3.72
CA ASN A 501 13.72 -7.30 3.87
C ASN A 501 12.72 -6.23 3.37
N ASP A 502 11.59 -6.63 2.79
CA ASP A 502 10.55 -5.70 2.37
C ASP A 502 9.50 -5.52 3.46
N ASN A 503 9.19 -4.27 3.79
CA ASN A 503 8.08 -3.95 4.68
C ASN A 503 7.14 -2.95 4.01
N LEU A 504 5.91 -3.38 3.73
CA LEU A 504 4.85 -2.50 3.26
C LEU A 504 4.30 -1.70 4.45
N ILE A 505 4.23 -0.37 4.31
CA ILE A 505 3.70 0.56 5.31
C ILE A 505 2.69 1.50 4.65
N SER A 506 1.83 2.15 5.43
CA SER A 506 0.90 3.13 4.85
C SER A 506 1.61 4.45 4.54
N GLY A 507 1.35 4.95 3.34
CA GLY A 507 1.61 6.34 2.98
C GLY A 507 0.67 7.33 3.69
N PRO A 508 0.87 8.64 3.45
CA PRO A 508 0.11 9.74 4.03
C PRO A 508 -1.39 9.72 3.67
N THR A 509 -2.32 9.84 4.61
CA THR A 509 -2.18 9.58 6.05
C THR A 509 -3.13 8.46 6.46
N GLY A 510 -2.86 7.23 6.03
CA GLY A 510 -3.77 6.12 6.24
C GLY A 510 -4.70 5.91 5.05
N LEU A 511 -6.01 5.82 5.29
CA LEU A 511 -7.00 5.58 4.21
C LEU A 511 -7.22 6.86 3.38
N GLY A 512 -6.23 7.19 2.56
CA GLY A 512 -6.16 8.38 1.71
C GLY A 512 -5.44 9.56 2.35
N TYR A 513 -4.92 10.43 1.51
CA TYR A 513 -4.16 11.61 1.87
C TYR A 513 -5.06 12.71 2.44
N THR A 514 -4.75 13.10 3.67
CA THR A 514 -5.46 14.13 4.43
C THR A 514 -4.49 14.75 5.45
N TYR A 515 -4.78 15.98 5.88
CA TYR A 515 -4.11 16.64 6.99
C TYR A 515 -4.93 16.41 8.27
N PRO A 516 -4.63 15.37 9.06
CA PRO A 516 -5.46 15.02 10.21
C PRO A 516 -5.58 16.15 11.26
N ASN A 517 -4.61 17.07 11.34
CA ASN A 517 -4.70 18.24 12.23
C ASN A 517 -5.83 19.21 11.86
N TYR A 518 -6.34 19.15 10.62
CA TYR A 518 -7.41 20.02 10.12
C TYR A 518 -8.81 19.41 10.27
N TRP A 519 -8.91 18.24 10.90
CA TRP A 519 -10.18 17.62 11.20
C TRP A 519 -10.79 18.32 12.42
N GLY A 520 -11.60 19.35 12.16
CA GLY A 520 -12.17 20.21 13.21
C GLY A 520 -13.18 19.50 14.13
N ASN A 521 -13.69 18.33 13.74
CA ASN A 521 -14.59 17.51 14.54
C ASN A 521 -13.88 16.23 15.02
N GLN A 522 -13.73 16.10 16.34
CA GLN A 522 -13.01 14.98 16.95
C GLN A 522 -13.66 13.62 16.67
N SER A 523 -15.00 13.52 16.70
CA SER A 523 -15.68 12.25 16.40
C SER A 523 -15.49 11.82 14.95
N TYR A 524 -15.37 12.76 14.02
CA TYR A 524 -15.07 12.43 12.61
C TYR A 524 -13.64 11.90 12.47
N LEU A 525 -12.68 12.52 13.16
CA LEU A 525 -11.30 12.05 13.20
C LEU A 525 -11.20 10.65 13.79
N ASP A 526 -11.87 10.40 14.92
CA ASP A 526 -11.91 9.09 15.58
C ASP A 526 -12.47 8.00 14.64
N ASN A 527 -13.57 8.29 13.95
CA ASN A 527 -14.19 7.38 12.98
C ASN A 527 -13.26 7.11 11.78
N TYR A 528 -12.58 8.13 11.27
CA TYR A 528 -11.62 7.97 10.18
C TYR A 528 -10.42 7.12 10.58
N VAL A 529 -9.89 7.31 11.79
CA VAL A 529 -8.79 6.49 12.31
C VAL A 529 -9.25 5.04 12.48
N SER A 530 -10.45 4.81 13.00
CA SER A 530 -11.01 3.46 13.13
C SER A 530 -11.17 2.77 11.78
N LEU A 531 -11.70 3.50 10.79
CA LEU A 531 -11.81 3.00 9.42
C LEU A 531 -10.44 2.73 8.79
N THR A 532 -9.47 3.62 9.03
CA THR A 532 -8.08 3.41 8.63
C THR A 532 -7.51 2.15 9.25
N GLN A 533 -7.68 1.90 10.55
CA GLN A 533 -7.21 0.69 11.21
C GLN A 533 -7.81 -0.58 10.59
N ASP A 534 -9.10 -0.59 10.27
CA ASP A 534 -9.73 -1.73 9.62
C ASP A 534 -9.08 -2.03 8.25
N TYR A 535 -8.93 -1.02 7.40
CA TYR A 535 -8.26 -1.16 6.11
C TYR A 535 -6.80 -1.60 6.25
N MET A 536 -6.07 -1.02 7.19
CA MET A 536 -4.69 -1.37 7.50
C MET A 536 -4.56 -2.83 7.92
N ASN A 537 -5.48 -3.31 8.77
CA ASN A 537 -5.49 -4.70 9.22
C ASN A 537 -5.73 -5.67 8.04
N ARG A 538 -6.71 -5.37 7.18
CA ARG A 538 -6.98 -6.15 5.95
C ARG A 538 -5.83 -6.06 4.94
N ALA A 539 -5.14 -4.94 4.88
CA ALA A 539 -3.99 -4.71 4.00
C ALA A 539 -2.67 -5.26 4.55
N GLY A 540 -2.62 -5.71 5.81
CA GLY A 540 -1.38 -6.19 6.45
C GLY A 540 -0.38 -5.09 6.78
N LEU A 541 -0.84 -3.85 6.98
CA LEU A 541 -0.01 -2.69 7.25
C LEU A 541 -0.07 -2.35 8.75
N LYS A 542 1.09 -2.11 9.37
CA LYS A 542 1.21 -1.86 10.82
C LYS A 542 1.78 -0.49 11.18
N ILE A 543 2.10 0.35 10.19
CA ILE A 543 2.73 1.66 10.37
C ILE A 543 2.05 2.66 9.45
N VAL A 544 1.80 3.86 9.95
CA VAL A 544 1.26 4.98 9.16
C VAL A 544 2.28 6.10 9.08
N THR A 545 2.50 6.61 7.88
CA THR A 545 3.17 7.90 7.67
C THR A 545 2.13 9.01 7.75
N VAL A 546 2.31 9.98 8.65
CA VAL A 546 1.43 11.13 8.83
C VAL A 546 1.99 12.35 8.10
N TRP A 547 1.14 12.99 7.30
CA TRP A 547 1.45 14.24 6.62
C TRP A 547 0.38 15.28 6.92
N ASN A 548 0.78 16.38 7.57
CA ASN A 548 -0.06 17.56 7.74
C ASN A 548 0.46 18.71 6.88
N LYS A 549 1.76 19.00 7.02
CA LYS A 549 2.56 19.84 6.14
C LYS A 549 3.96 19.24 6.13
N ILE A 550 4.83 19.70 5.24
CA ILE A 550 6.22 19.24 5.20
C ILE A 550 6.98 19.49 6.51
N ASP A 551 6.52 20.42 7.35
CA ASP A 551 7.03 20.73 8.69
C ASP A 551 5.95 20.53 9.78
N GLY A 552 4.81 19.95 9.41
CA GLY A 552 3.63 19.86 10.26
C GLY A 552 3.69 18.67 11.21
N ALA A 553 4.05 18.91 12.48
CA ALA A 553 4.00 17.90 13.53
C ALA A 553 2.58 17.32 13.71
N THR A 554 2.51 16.05 14.13
CA THR A 554 1.26 15.45 14.61
C THR A 554 0.88 16.09 15.94
N ASN A 555 -0.30 16.71 16.01
CA ASN A 555 -0.77 17.29 17.26
C ASN A 555 -1.28 16.20 18.23
N THR A 556 -1.46 16.56 19.50
CA THR A 556 -1.81 15.61 20.55
C THR A 556 -3.15 14.90 20.30
N ASN A 557 -4.18 15.60 19.83
CA ASN A 557 -5.48 14.97 19.61
C ASN A 557 -5.44 13.95 18.46
N VAL A 558 -4.72 14.23 17.37
CA VAL A 558 -4.50 13.24 16.28
C VAL A 558 -3.73 12.03 16.78
N GLY A 559 -2.59 12.25 17.45
CA GLY A 559 -1.79 11.16 17.99
C GLY A 559 -2.57 10.27 18.97
N ASN A 560 -3.36 10.89 19.85
CA ASN A 560 -4.23 10.17 20.79
C ASN A 560 -5.39 9.44 20.10
N SER A 561 -5.91 9.97 18.99
CA SER A 561 -6.94 9.29 18.19
C SER A 561 -6.37 8.00 17.58
N PHE A 562 -5.19 8.07 16.95
CA PHE A 562 -4.49 6.87 16.47
C PHE A 562 -4.20 5.88 17.58
N ALA A 563 -3.74 6.35 18.74
CA ALA A 563 -3.49 5.48 19.88
C ALA A 563 -4.76 4.76 20.35
N ALA A 564 -5.91 5.44 20.40
CA ALA A 564 -7.17 4.88 20.90
C ALA A 564 -7.89 3.99 19.87
N TYR A 565 -7.91 4.38 18.59
CA TYR A 565 -8.76 3.78 17.55
C TYR A 565 -7.99 2.99 16.51
N ALA A 566 -6.65 2.98 16.56
CA ALA A 566 -5.78 2.12 15.76
C ALA A 566 -4.80 1.31 16.63
N PRO A 567 -5.33 0.44 17.53
CA PRO A 567 -4.53 -0.23 18.55
C PRO A 567 -3.56 -1.29 18.01
N LEU A 568 -3.67 -1.70 16.75
CA LEU A 568 -2.77 -2.70 16.15
C LEU A 568 -1.55 -2.06 15.46
N LEU A 569 -1.46 -0.72 15.43
CA LEU A 569 -0.30 -0.03 14.88
C LEU A 569 0.93 -0.21 15.77
N LEU A 570 2.06 -0.48 15.13
CA LEU A 570 3.37 -0.47 15.77
C LEU A 570 3.80 0.95 16.10
N GLY A 571 3.56 1.89 15.17
CA GLY A 571 3.89 3.29 15.37
C GLY A 571 3.52 4.18 14.19
N LEU A 572 3.82 5.46 14.34
CA LEU A 572 3.60 6.50 13.34
C LEU A 572 4.93 7.14 12.95
N THR A 573 5.16 7.35 11.65
CA THR A 573 6.12 8.36 11.20
C THR A 573 5.38 9.65 10.90
N ALA A 574 6.04 10.80 10.97
CA ALA A 574 5.46 12.09 10.56
C ALA A 574 6.44 12.86 9.67
N GLN A 575 5.93 13.61 8.69
CA GLN A 575 6.77 14.43 7.79
C GLN A 575 7.47 15.61 8.48
N ASN A 576 7.34 15.81 9.79
CA ASN A 576 8.05 16.86 10.51
C ASN A 576 9.55 16.52 10.68
N ALA A 577 10.38 16.94 9.73
CA ALA A 577 11.82 16.66 9.68
C ALA A 577 12.53 17.04 11.00
N GLY A 578 13.25 16.09 11.59
CA GLY A 578 13.99 16.28 12.84
C GLY A 578 13.14 16.22 14.12
N GLY A 579 11.85 15.85 14.00
CA GLY A 579 10.96 15.68 15.15
C GLY A 579 11.41 14.59 16.13
N GLY A 580 11.23 14.84 17.42
CA GLY A 580 11.51 13.85 18.47
C GLY A 580 10.53 12.68 18.47
N ILE A 581 10.80 11.70 19.33
CA ILE A 581 9.87 10.60 19.61
C ILE A 581 8.85 11.08 20.63
N THR A 582 7.56 10.84 20.35
CA THR A 582 6.45 11.05 21.27
C THR A 582 5.69 9.74 21.44
N VAL A 583 5.30 9.38 22.66
CA VAL A 583 4.44 8.21 22.91
C VAL A 583 3.03 8.71 23.25
N TYR A 584 2.10 8.58 22.32
CA TYR A 584 0.72 9.03 22.52
C TYR A 584 -0.07 8.03 23.36
N ASN A 585 -0.86 8.55 24.31
CA ASN A 585 -1.56 7.80 25.37
C ASN A 585 -0.67 6.73 26.03
N ASN A 586 0.64 6.95 26.07
CA ASN A 586 1.63 5.98 26.55
C ASN A 586 1.55 4.57 25.91
N ILE A 587 1.05 4.45 24.66
CA ILE A 587 0.87 3.16 23.96
C ILE A 587 1.34 3.16 22.50
N LEU A 588 1.31 4.31 21.83
CA LEU A 588 1.63 4.41 20.41
C LEU A 588 2.82 5.35 20.22
N PRO A 589 4.02 4.81 19.94
CA PRO A 589 5.16 5.66 19.60
C PRO A 589 4.96 6.30 18.22
N SER A 590 5.37 7.54 18.13
CA SER A 590 5.39 8.34 16.92
C SER A 590 6.73 9.06 16.83
N GLN A 591 7.27 9.17 15.62
CA GLN A 591 8.49 9.93 15.39
C GLN A 591 8.37 10.80 14.14
N GLY A 592 8.73 12.07 14.26
CA GLY A 592 8.99 12.90 13.08
C GLY A 592 10.21 12.35 12.34
N LEU A 593 10.08 12.06 11.06
CA LEU A 593 11.16 11.55 10.23
C LEU A 593 12.41 12.41 10.43
N ASN A 594 13.58 11.80 10.56
CA ASN A 594 14.82 12.56 10.74
C ASN A 594 15.17 13.33 9.46
N ALA A 595 14.91 12.71 8.32
CA ALA A 595 14.82 13.39 7.04
C ALA A 595 13.61 12.92 6.24
N THR A 596 12.96 13.89 5.62
CA THR A 596 11.82 13.73 4.73
C THR A 596 12.25 13.98 3.30
N TYR A 597 11.77 13.15 2.37
CA TYR A 597 11.99 13.36 0.93
C TYR A 597 13.46 13.61 0.57
N CYS A 598 14.37 12.75 1.04
CA CYS A 598 15.77 12.82 0.63
C CYS A 598 15.87 12.66 -0.91
N PRO A 599 16.50 13.62 -1.62
CA PRO A 599 16.58 13.58 -3.08
C PRO A 599 17.63 12.60 -3.61
N THR A 600 18.67 12.27 -2.83
CA THR A 600 19.84 11.53 -3.32
C THR A 600 20.45 10.58 -2.28
N GLU A 601 21.32 9.67 -2.72
CA GLU A 601 22.16 8.83 -1.85
C GLU A 601 23.00 9.67 -0.88
N SER A 602 23.60 10.76 -1.38
CA SER A 602 24.44 11.65 -0.59
C SER A 602 23.67 12.34 0.53
N SER A 603 22.41 12.73 0.31
CA SER A 603 21.58 13.33 1.36
C SER A 603 21.21 12.32 2.44
N MET A 604 20.89 11.08 2.08
CA MET A 604 20.67 10.00 3.05
C MET A 604 21.93 9.72 3.88
N ILE A 605 23.11 9.61 3.25
CA ILE A 605 24.39 9.37 3.93
C ILE A 605 24.73 10.52 4.89
N SER A 606 24.53 11.77 4.46
CA SER A 606 24.76 12.95 5.28
C SER A 606 23.90 12.92 6.55
N GLU A 607 22.63 12.58 6.41
CA GLU A 607 21.69 12.51 7.53
C GLU A 607 22.07 11.41 8.53
N ILE A 608 22.49 10.25 8.04
CA ILE A 608 23.00 9.17 8.90
C ILE A 608 24.24 9.64 9.67
N ASN A 609 25.20 10.28 9.00
CA ASN A 609 26.41 10.83 9.64
C ASN A 609 26.08 11.87 10.72
N ARG A 610 25.09 12.73 10.48
CA ARG A 610 24.60 13.71 11.46
C ARG A 610 24.11 13.02 12.74
N HIS A 611 23.45 11.88 12.60
CA HIS A 611 22.95 11.09 13.74
C HIS A 611 23.95 10.10 14.33
N ILE A 612 25.07 9.80 13.66
CA ILE A 612 26.23 9.17 14.30
C ILE A 612 26.89 10.17 15.26
N SER A 613 27.00 11.43 14.84
CA SER A 613 27.60 12.48 15.66
C SER A 613 26.87 12.64 17.00
N GLY A 614 27.64 12.71 18.08
CA GLY A 614 27.10 12.90 19.44
C GLY A 614 26.34 11.70 20.02
N TRP A 615 26.45 10.51 19.45
CA TRP A 615 25.99 9.29 20.12
C TRP A 615 27.07 8.76 21.06
N ASN A 616 26.73 8.54 22.33
CA ASN A 616 27.68 8.16 23.39
C ASN A 616 27.69 6.66 23.72
N GLY A 617 26.88 5.85 23.02
CA GLY A 617 26.81 4.41 23.25
C GLY A 617 26.02 3.97 24.49
N LEU A 618 25.38 4.88 25.23
CA LEU A 618 24.72 4.56 26.50
C LEU A 618 23.24 4.17 26.36
N ALA A 619 22.61 4.49 25.24
CA ALA A 619 21.21 4.17 24.94
C ALA A 619 21.03 3.95 23.43
N PRO A 620 20.02 3.18 22.98
CA PRO A 620 19.69 3.07 21.56
C PRO A 620 19.36 4.45 20.96
N ARG A 621 19.66 4.62 19.68
CA ARG A 621 19.28 5.80 18.89
C ARG A 621 18.48 5.34 17.69
N PHE A 622 17.38 6.02 17.42
CA PHE A 622 16.43 5.69 16.35
C PHE A 622 16.50 6.78 15.27
N VAL A 623 16.83 6.39 14.03
CA VAL A 623 16.92 7.27 12.86
C VAL A 623 16.04 6.74 11.73
N SER A 624 15.01 7.49 11.36
CA SER A 624 14.10 7.17 10.24
C SER A 624 14.30 8.15 9.10
N ILE A 625 14.54 7.65 7.90
CA ILE A 625 14.82 8.45 6.70
C ILE A 625 13.88 8.01 5.58
N GLN A 626 13.20 8.99 4.97
CA GLN A 626 12.38 8.77 3.80
C GLN A 626 13.03 9.39 2.57
N ALA A 627 13.14 8.63 1.48
CA ALA A 627 13.68 9.09 0.21
C ALA A 627 12.58 9.28 -0.84
N ASN A 628 12.81 10.23 -1.73
CA ASN A 628 11.91 10.59 -2.83
C ASN A 628 12.17 9.68 -4.06
N PRO A 629 11.18 8.93 -4.58
CA PRO A 629 11.35 8.09 -5.76
C PRO A 629 11.53 8.88 -7.07
N TRP A 630 11.08 10.14 -7.11
CA TRP A 630 11.03 10.94 -8.35
C TRP A 630 12.37 11.54 -8.76
N GLU A 631 13.37 11.52 -7.87
CA GLU A 631 14.70 12.11 -8.09
C GLU A 631 15.79 11.04 -8.29
N GLY A 632 15.39 9.86 -8.78
CA GLY A 632 16.30 8.79 -9.20
C GLY A 632 16.69 7.81 -8.09
N ASN A 633 16.15 7.95 -6.87
CA ASN A 633 16.34 6.93 -5.84
C ASN A 633 15.61 5.64 -6.24
N GLY A 634 16.38 4.59 -6.50
CA GLY A 634 15.87 3.23 -6.66
C GLY A 634 16.38 2.30 -5.56
N TYR A 635 16.04 1.02 -5.64
CA TYR A 635 16.52 0.04 -4.65
C TYR A 635 18.06 0.00 -4.55
N GLN A 636 18.75 0.13 -5.69
CA GLN A 636 20.22 0.17 -5.73
C GLN A 636 20.79 1.33 -4.91
N SER A 637 20.10 2.48 -4.85
CA SER A 637 20.52 3.61 -4.04
C SER A 637 20.55 3.28 -2.56
N PHE A 638 19.54 2.57 -2.06
CA PHE A 638 19.53 2.10 -0.67
C PHE A 638 20.63 1.06 -0.40
N VAL A 639 20.90 0.16 -1.35
CA VAL A 639 22.03 -0.78 -1.25
C VAL A 639 23.36 -0.03 -1.12
N ASN A 640 23.57 1.02 -1.92
CA ASN A 640 24.78 1.86 -1.85
C ASN A 640 24.89 2.56 -0.49
N VAL A 641 23.80 3.15 0.01
CA VAL A 641 23.75 3.80 1.32
C VAL A 641 24.09 2.82 2.43
N VAL A 642 23.49 1.62 2.46
CA VAL A 642 23.79 0.61 3.49
C VAL A 642 25.24 0.14 3.40
N ASN A 643 25.75 -0.11 2.19
CA ASN A 643 27.13 -0.54 1.97
C ASN A 643 28.15 0.52 2.40
N ASN A 644 27.82 1.81 2.33
CA ASN A 644 28.66 2.90 2.83
C ASN A 644 28.94 2.77 4.35
N PHE A 645 28.01 2.18 5.11
CA PHE A 645 28.13 2.02 6.57
C PHE A 645 28.45 0.59 7.02
N LYS A 646 28.75 -0.34 6.10
CA LYS A 646 28.94 -1.77 6.41
C LYS A 646 30.05 -2.06 7.44
N SER A 647 31.06 -1.20 7.54
CA SER A 647 32.16 -1.34 8.49
C SER A 647 31.83 -0.78 9.88
N ASN A 648 30.73 -0.04 10.03
CA ASN A 648 30.33 0.56 11.30
C ASN A 648 29.42 -0.38 12.08
N THR A 649 30.02 -1.14 13.00
CA THR A 649 29.31 -2.12 13.84
C THR A 649 28.34 -1.50 14.84
N ASN A 650 28.30 -0.17 14.98
CA ASN A 650 27.33 0.53 15.83
C ASN A 650 25.99 0.78 15.14
N ILE A 651 25.92 0.60 13.83
CA ILE A 651 24.71 0.78 13.03
C ILE A 651 24.04 -0.56 12.76
N VAL A 652 22.71 -0.57 12.85
CA VAL A 652 21.88 -1.68 12.40
C VAL A 652 20.77 -1.11 11.51
N PHE A 653 20.80 -1.46 10.23
CA PHE A 653 19.68 -1.16 9.34
C PHE A 653 18.56 -2.16 9.60
N VAL A 654 17.34 -1.66 9.75
CA VAL A 654 16.16 -2.46 10.10
C VAL A 654 14.96 -2.03 9.26
N ARG A 655 14.00 -2.94 9.11
CA ARG A 655 12.69 -2.61 8.52
C ARG A 655 11.94 -1.62 9.43
N PRO A 656 11.01 -0.82 8.90
CA PRO A 656 10.15 0.03 9.72
C PRO A 656 9.38 -0.70 10.82
N ASP A 657 8.86 -1.91 10.58
CA ASP A 657 8.21 -2.71 11.62
C ASP A 657 9.16 -3.07 12.76
N HIS A 658 10.34 -3.61 12.45
CA HIS A 658 11.39 -3.87 13.45
C HIS A 658 11.81 -2.60 14.19
N TYR A 659 11.93 -1.48 13.47
CA TYR A 659 12.27 -0.18 14.04
C TYR A 659 11.28 0.22 15.14
N PHE A 660 9.97 0.13 14.87
CA PHE A 660 8.97 0.43 15.89
C PHE A 660 8.85 -0.67 16.94
N GLN A 661 9.07 -1.94 16.63
CA GLN A 661 9.09 -2.98 17.67
C GLN A 661 10.24 -2.76 18.67
N LEU A 662 11.43 -2.38 18.20
CA LEU A 662 12.58 -2.00 19.02
C LEU A 662 12.31 -0.74 19.84
N MET A 663 11.67 0.26 19.22
CA MET A 663 11.27 1.48 19.92
C MET A 663 10.25 1.18 21.02
N ARG A 664 9.25 0.35 20.73
CA ARG A 664 8.26 -0.12 21.71
C ARG A 664 8.94 -0.82 22.88
N GLU A 665 9.86 -1.74 22.62
CA GLU A 665 10.66 -2.40 23.66
C GLU A 665 11.45 -1.41 24.51
N HIS A 666 12.11 -0.43 23.87
CA HIS A 666 12.85 0.62 24.57
C HIS A 666 11.98 1.46 25.51
N TYR A 667 10.72 1.71 25.16
CA TYR A 667 9.76 2.44 25.98
C TYR A 667 8.87 1.53 26.86
N ASN A 668 9.22 0.25 27.01
CA ASN A 668 8.46 -0.74 27.80
C ASN A 668 7.00 -0.85 27.32
N LEU A 669 6.82 -0.95 26.01
CA LEU A 669 5.53 -1.20 25.36
C LEU A 669 5.54 -2.62 24.76
N PRO A 670 4.38 -3.30 24.69
CA PRO A 670 4.29 -4.60 24.01
C PRO A 670 4.81 -4.50 22.58
N THR A 671 5.81 -5.28 22.22
CA THR A 671 6.48 -5.21 20.91
C THR A 671 5.55 -5.63 19.77
N ASP A 672 4.63 -6.55 20.01
CA ASP A 672 3.50 -6.85 19.15
C ASP A 672 2.19 -6.31 19.77
N PRO A 673 1.65 -5.18 19.29
CA PRO A 673 0.45 -4.57 19.85
C PRO A 673 -0.80 -5.46 19.70
N ALA A 674 -0.80 -6.44 18.79
CA ALA A 674 -1.90 -7.41 18.70
C ALA A 674 -2.00 -8.34 19.91
N THR A 675 -0.96 -8.40 20.75
CA THR A 675 -0.97 -9.14 22.01
C THR A 675 -1.68 -8.38 23.12
N LEU A 676 -1.86 -7.06 22.96
CA LEU A 676 -2.41 -6.22 24.01
C LEU A 676 -3.89 -6.50 24.22
N VAL A 677 -4.24 -6.90 25.44
CA VAL A 677 -5.63 -7.05 25.88
C VAL A 677 -6.13 -5.73 26.44
N LYS A 678 -5.41 -5.15 27.41
CA LYS A 678 -5.80 -3.90 28.05
C LYS A 678 -4.65 -3.24 28.81
N ILE A 679 -4.71 -1.91 28.91
CA ILE A 679 -3.86 -1.10 29.79
C ILE A 679 -4.77 -0.32 30.73
N TYR A 680 -4.37 -0.29 32.00
CA TYR A 680 -4.97 0.52 33.04
C TYR A 680 -3.89 1.40 33.67
N GLU A 681 -4.08 2.71 33.61
CA GLU A 681 -3.24 3.66 34.36
C GLU A 681 -3.45 3.44 35.87
N ALA A 682 -2.39 3.56 36.67
CA ALA A 682 -2.48 3.44 38.11
C ALA A 682 -3.19 4.66 38.71
N GLU A 683 -3.10 5.82 38.08
CA GLU A 683 -3.68 7.09 38.49
C GLU A 683 -4.57 7.72 37.39
N ASN A 684 -5.32 8.76 37.75
CA ASN A 684 -6.03 9.55 36.76
C ASN A 684 -5.04 10.41 35.96
N THR A 685 -5.06 10.27 34.65
CA THR A 685 -4.29 11.09 33.70
C THR A 685 -5.22 12.03 32.93
N SER A 686 -4.67 12.83 32.02
CA SER A 686 -5.47 13.70 31.14
C SER A 686 -6.26 12.92 30.07
N TYR A 687 -5.96 11.64 29.85
CA TYR A 687 -6.52 10.82 28.79
C TYR A 687 -7.14 9.51 29.28
N ALA A 688 -6.96 9.14 30.54
CA ALA A 688 -7.56 7.96 31.13
C ALA A 688 -7.89 8.18 32.62
N THR A 689 -9.01 7.61 33.06
CA THR A 689 -9.34 7.49 34.49
C THR A 689 -8.83 6.15 34.99
N SER A 690 -8.07 6.16 36.08
CA SER A 690 -7.64 4.92 36.73
C SER A 690 -8.86 4.17 37.26
N PRO A 691 -9.00 2.88 36.94
CA PRO A 691 -10.05 2.06 37.50
C PRO A 691 -9.62 1.36 38.80
N PHE A 692 -8.40 1.63 39.29
CA PHE A 692 -7.89 1.05 40.51
C PHE A 692 -8.42 1.79 41.74
N SER A 693 -8.54 1.03 42.82
CA SER A 693 -8.72 1.58 44.16
C SER A 693 -7.41 1.50 44.93
N HIS A 694 -7.27 2.35 45.94
CA HIS A 694 -6.03 2.53 46.69
C HIS A 694 -6.32 2.58 48.20
N ALA A 695 -5.56 1.84 49.00
CA ALA A 695 -5.60 1.93 50.46
C ALA A 695 -4.46 2.77 51.03
N VAL A 696 -3.30 2.78 50.35
CA VAL A 696 -2.11 3.56 50.71
C VAL A 696 -1.54 4.25 49.47
N GLY A 697 -0.70 5.25 49.68
CA GLY A 697 -0.05 6.00 48.61
C GLY A 697 -0.90 7.14 48.04
N ARG A 698 -0.40 7.75 46.98
CA ARG A 698 -0.96 8.93 46.33
C ARG A 698 -0.50 9.05 44.88
N SER A 699 -1.29 9.72 44.04
CA SER A 699 -0.83 10.09 42.70
C SER A 699 0.37 11.04 42.79
N ASN A 700 1.47 10.67 42.15
CA ASN A 700 2.71 11.45 42.07
C ASN A 700 3.58 10.91 40.92
N ASP A 701 4.25 11.81 40.20
CA ASP A 701 5.28 11.46 39.21
C ASP A 701 4.83 10.43 38.16
N ASN A 702 3.73 10.75 37.47
CA ASN A 702 3.06 9.91 36.44
C ASN A 702 2.95 8.44 36.91
N GLY A 703 2.38 8.28 38.11
CA GLY A 703 2.14 7.00 38.74
C GLY A 703 1.36 7.15 40.06
N TRP A 704 1.07 6.01 40.69
CA TRP A 704 0.67 5.90 42.08
C TRP A 704 1.88 5.54 42.96
N SER A 705 2.20 6.39 43.92
CA SER A 705 3.42 6.30 44.74
C SER A 705 3.14 6.08 46.22
N ALA A 706 3.95 5.23 46.87
CA ALA A 706 4.00 5.09 48.33
C ALA A 706 5.45 5.14 48.80
N ASN A 707 5.70 5.70 49.99
CA ASN A 707 7.05 5.77 50.56
C ASN A 707 7.07 5.60 52.08
N VAL A 708 8.22 5.16 52.59
CA VAL A 708 8.43 4.78 53.99
C VAL A 708 8.26 5.93 55.00
N SER A 709 8.30 7.18 54.53
CA SER A 709 8.15 8.34 55.42
C SER A 709 6.70 8.78 55.59
N GLN A 710 5.79 8.29 54.75
CA GLN A 710 4.41 8.77 54.70
C GLN A 710 3.34 7.68 54.60
N ASP A 711 3.70 6.43 54.29
CA ASP A 711 2.78 5.33 54.03
C ASP A 711 3.24 4.07 54.78
N ALA A 712 2.31 3.34 55.39
CA ALA A 712 2.57 2.02 55.99
C ALA A 712 2.32 0.90 54.95
N GLU A 713 2.64 -0.35 55.30
CA GLU A 713 2.31 -1.52 54.47
C GLU A 713 0.80 -1.55 54.14
N GLY A 714 0.47 -1.81 52.87
CA GLY A 714 -0.92 -1.86 52.41
C GLY A 714 -1.09 -1.86 50.89
N MET A 715 -2.33 -1.99 50.43
CA MET A 715 -2.66 -2.06 48.99
C MET A 715 -2.45 -0.70 48.31
N MET A 716 -1.39 -0.59 47.51
CA MET A 716 -1.19 0.54 46.60
C MET A 716 -2.16 0.49 45.44
N LEU A 717 -2.46 -0.71 44.93
CA LEU A 717 -3.43 -0.94 43.87
C LEU A 717 -4.26 -2.18 44.18
N TYR A 718 -5.57 -2.09 43.95
CA TYR A 718 -6.46 -3.25 43.84
C TYR A 718 -7.62 -2.95 42.87
N GLY A 719 -8.16 -3.99 42.25
CA GLY A 719 -9.10 -3.88 41.12
C GLY A 719 -8.37 -3.78 39.77
N PRO A 720 -8.99 -3.25 38.71
CA PRO A 720 -10.43 -3.38 38.46
C PRO A 720 -10.91 -4.84 38.53
N TYR A 721 -12.22 -5.05 38.52
CA TYR A 721 -12.87 -6.38 38.55
C TYR A 721 -13.36 -6.78 37.16
N VAL A 722 -12.46 -7.15 36.26
CA VAL A 722 -12.71 -7.23 34.82
C VAL A 722 -13.23 -8.59 34.39
N THR A 723 -14.32 -8.64 33.63
CA THR A 723 -14.93 -9.88 33.13
C THR A 723 -14.82 -10.09 31.62
N SER A 724 -14.36 -9.08 30.87
CA SER A 724 -14.36 -9.08 29.41
C SER A 724 -13.09 -9.64 28.77
N PHE A 725 -12.09 -10.07 29.56
CA PHE A 725 -10.83 -10.56 29.03
C PHE A 725 -10.99 -11.94 28.36
N PRO A 726 -10.23 -12.23 27.28
CA PRO A 726 -10.33 -13.51 26.60
C PRO A 726 -9.89 -14.68 27.49
N ALA A 727 -10.50 -15.85 27.32
CA ALA A 727 -10.04 -17.07 27.97
C ALA A 727 -8.65 -17.49 27.45
N GLY A 728 -7.93 -18.22 28.28
CA GLY A 728 -6.60 -18.74 27.95
C GLY A 728 -5.51 -18.11 28.81
N GLN A 729 -4.26 -18.36 28.43
CA GLN A 729 -3.11 -17.86 29.17
C GLN A 729 -2.92 -16.37 28.91
N LEU A 730 -2.91 -15.58 29.99
CA LEU A 730 -2.67 -14.15 29.97
C LEU A 730 -1.47 -13.82 30.83
N THR A 731 -0.85 -12.69 30.52
CA THR A 731 0.25 -12.14 31.30
C THR A 731 -0.07 -10.70 31.66
N THR A 732 -0.06 -10.40 32.95
CA THR A 732 -0.28 -9.04 33.48
C THR A 732 1.02 -8.48 34.03
N THR A 733 1.40 -7.32 33.54
CA THR A 733 2.64 -6.61 33.82
C THR A 733 2.37 -5.32 34.59
N PHE A 734 3.00 -5.19 35.75
CA PHE A 734 3.05 -3.96 36.53
C PHE A 734 4.33 -3.20 36.18
N LYS A 735 4.19 -1.98 35.68
CA LYS A 735 5.32 -1.09 35.38
C LYS A 735 5.60 -0.23 36.60
N MET A 736 6.75 -0.45 37.24
CA MET A 736 7.09 0.19 38.52
C MET A 736 8.53 0.69 38.54
N LYS A 737 8.82 1.70 39.37
CA LYS A 737 10.18 2.13 39.70
C LYS A 737 10.37 2.19 41.22
N ILE A 738 11.62 2.04 41.63
CA ILE A 738 12.09 2.17 43.01
C ILE A 738 12.95 3.41 43.16
N ASP A 739 13.03 4.00 44.35
CA ASP A 739 13.95 5.11 44.65
C ASP A 739 15.43 4.74 44.46
N ALA A 740 15.88 3.65 45.07
CA ALA A 740 17.26 3.21 45.05
C ALA A 740 17.38 1.68 45.07
N VAL A 741 18.29 1.17 44.25
CA VAL A 741 18.65 -0.26 44.19
C VAL A 741 19.78 -0.63 45.16
N THR A 742 20.43 0.37 45.76
CA THR A 742 21.44 0.17 46.80
C THR A 742 20.78 -0.08 48.15
N GLY A 743 21.30 -1.03 48.94
CA GLY A 743 20.80 -1.36 50.27
C GLY A 743 20.58 -2.86 50.49
N ASN A 744 19.86 -3.21 51.56
CA ASN A 744 19.44 -4.58 51.81
C ASN A 744 18.47 -5.05 50.72
N ASN A 745 18.50 -6.34 50.42
CA ASN A 745 17.58 -6.95 49.48
C ASN A 745 16.20 -7.15 50.12
N ASP A 746 15.51 -6.06 50.45
CA ASP A 746 14.22 -6.06 51.13
C ASP A 746 13.10 -6.50 50.18
N HIS A 747 12.09 -7.20 50.71
CA HIS A 747 10.82 -7.42 50.01
C HIS A 747 10.03 -6.10 50.02
N VAL A 748 9.86 -5.48 48.85
CA VAL A 748 9.30 -4.13 48.72
C VAL A 748 7.83 -4.10 48.31
N VAL A 749 7.36 -5.08 47.51
CA VAL A 749 5.97 -5.19 47.03
C VAL A 749 5.61 -6.66 46.78
N THR A 750 4.42 -7.11 47.17
CA THR A 750 3.81 -8.34 46.65
C THR A 750 2.85 -7.99 45.53
N LEU A 751 3.03 -8.59 44.36
CA LEU A 751 2.11 -8.51 43.23
C LEU A 751 1.28 -9.80 43.16
N ASP A 752 0.01 -9.69 42.79
CA ASP A 752 -0.81 -10.87 42.52
C ASP A 752 -1.99 -10.59 41.57
N VAL A 753 -2.46 -11.66 40.93
CA VAL A 753 -3.70 -11.66 40.14
C VAL A 753 -4.68 -12.61 40.79
N ARG A 754 -5.87 -12.10 41.12
CA ARG A 754 -6.92 -12.84 41.80
C ARG A 754 -8.14 -12.98 40.91
N ASP A 755 -8.68 -14.19 40.86
CA ASP A 755 -10.02 -14.44 40.35
C ASP A 755 -11.01 -14.10 41.46
N ALA A 756 -11.64 -12.93 41.37
CA ALA A 756 -12.62 -12.45 42.32
C ALA A 756 -13.95 -13.23 42.26
N THR A 757 -14.22 -13.97 41.16
CA THR A 757 -15.38 -14.85 41.07
C THR A 757 -15.23 -16.07 41.98
N THR A 758 -14.04 -16.68 42.00
CA THR A 758 -13.75 -17.86 42.84
C THR A 758 -13.09 -17.52 44.17
N GLY A 759 -12.53 -16.30 44.30
CA GLY A 759 -11.75 -15.83 45.43
C GLY A 759 -10.28 -16.27 45.42
N ILE A 760 -9.85 -17.04 44.42
CA ILE A 760 -8.53 -17.68 44.34
C ILE A 760 -7.48 -16.72 43.77
N VAL A 761 -6.29 -16.67 44.39
CA VAL A 761 -5.11 -16.03 43.78
C VAL A 761 -4.55 -16.96 42.72
N LEU A 762 -4.62 -16.53 41.46
CA LEU A 762 -4.19 -17.31 40.30
C LEU A 762 -2.65 -17.36 40.20
N THR A 763 -1.99 -16.28 40.60
CA THR A 763 -0.54 -16.13 40.54
C THR A 763 -0.09 -15.00 41.47
N THR A 764 1.13 -15.08 42.01
CA THR A 764 1.71 -14.09 42.92
C THR A 764 3.22 -14.00 42.74
N PHE A 765 3.78 -12.82 42.98
CA PHE A 765 5.20 -12.55 42.88
C PHE A 765 5.66 -11.52 43.92
N ASP A 766 6.60 -11.91 44.78
CA ASP A 766 7.24 -11.01 45.75
C ASP A 766 8.44 -10.31 45.10
N VAL A 767 8.36 -8.98 45.03
CA VAL A 767 9.36 -8.11 44.42
C VAL A 767 10.35 -7.66 45.49
N TYR A 768 11.63 -7.95 45.27
CA TYR A 768 12.72 -7.54 46.15
C TYR A 768 13.53 -6.39 45.55
N ARG A 769 14.23 -5.61 46.38
CA ARG A 769 15.04 -4.45 45.95
C ARG A 769 16.04 -4.82 44.85
N SER A 770 16.74 -5.95 44.97
CA SER A 770 17.74 -6.39 44.00
C SER A 770 17.13 -6.84 42.67
N HIS A 771 15.80 -6.97 42.57
CA HIS A 771 15.13 -7.27 41.31
C HIS A 771 15.07 -6.05 40.38
N PHE A 772 15.23 -4.83 40.88
CA PHE A 772 15.26 -3.62 40.05
C PHE A 772 16.65 -3.38 39.46
N LYS A 773 16.73 -3.00 38.17
CA LYS A 773 17.97 -2.72 37.44
C LYS A 773 18.64 -1.40 37.86
N ALA A 774 17.84 -0.36 38.15
CA ALA A 774 18.32 0.96 38.54
C ALA A 774 17.27 1.72 39.36
N GLY A 775 17.73 2.62 40.23
CA GLY A 775 16.85 3.56 40.94
C GLY A 775 16.32 4.63 39.99
N GLY A 776 15.07 5.03 40.17
CA GLY A 776 14.38 6.06 39.38
C GLY A 776 13.99 5.64 37.95
N ALA A 777 14.31 4.41 37.53
CA ALA A 777 13.96 3.89 36.21
C ALA A 777 12.77 2.93 36.29
N TYR A 778 11.80 3.05 35.39
CA TYR A 778 10.71 2.10 35.28
C TYR A 778 11.22 0.73 34.79
N GLN A 779 10.65 -0.31 35.38
CA GLN A 779 10.86 -1.70 35.05
C GLN A 779 9.54 -2.45 35.09
N ASP A 780 9.41 -3.45 34.22
CA ASP A 780 8.24 -4.30 34.13
C ASP A 780 8.37 -5.54 35.03
N PHE A 781 7.30 -5.86 35.75
CA PHE A 781 7.17 -7.08 36.55
C PHE A 781 5.88 -7.79 36.17
N SER A 782 5.98 -9.02 35.65
CA SER A 782 4.82 -9.68 35.05
C SER A 782 4.44 -10.98 35.75
N LEU A 783 3.15 -11.29 35.67
CA LEU A 783 2.56 -12.49 36.25
C LEU A 783 1.69 -13.17 35.21
N THR A 784 1.94 -14.45 35.00
CA THR A 784 1.21 -15.29 34.04
C THR A 784 0.16 -16.12 34.75
N TYR A 785 -1.03 -16.23 34.17
CA TYR A 785 -2.16 -16.98 34.72
C TYR A 785 -3.09 -17.50 33.62
N LEU A 786 -3.89 -18.50 33.95
CA LEU A 786 -4.95 -19.00 33.07
C LEU A 786 -6.26 -18.27 33.40
N ASN A 787 -6.80 -17.52 32.44
CA ASN A 787 -8.09 -16.86 32.56
C ASN A 787 -9.22 -17.75 32.01
N ILE A 788 -10.36 -17.75 32.71
CA ILE A 788 -11.60 -18.39 32.26
C ILE A 788 -12.53 -17.28 31.77
N ALA A 789 -13.11 -17.44 30.57
CA ALA A 789 -14.00 -16.43 30.01
C ALA A 789 -15.13 -16.07 30.98
N GLY A 790 -15.34 -14.77 31.20
CA GLY A 790 -16.39 -14.23 32.06
C GLY A 790 -16.05 -14.18 33.56
N HIS A 791 -14.94 -14.79 34.01
CA HIS A 791 -14.48 -14.63 35.39
C HIS A 791 -14.00 -13.20 35.66
N SER A 792 -14.18 -12.73 36.90
CA SER A 792 -13.81 -11.39 37.33
C SER A 792 -12.36 -11.38 37.82
N LEU A 793 -11.46 -10.77 37.05
CA LEU A 793 -10.05 -10.64 37.41
C LEU A 793 -9.82 -9.35 38.21
N GLU A 794 -9.02 -9.46 39.27
CA GLU A 794 -8.56 -8.38 40.15
C GLU A 794 -7.02 -8.35 40.14
N PHE A 795 -6.41 -7.18 39.89
CA PHE A 795 -4.95 -7.01 39.89
C PHE A 795 -4.51 -6.24 41.14
N ARG A 796 -3.53 -6.76 41.88
CA ARG A 796 -3.19 -6.21 43.20
C ARG A 796 -1.69 -5.98 43.36
N ALA A 797 -1.36 -4.87 44.03
CA ALA A 797 -0.01 -4.52 44.44
C ALA A 797 -0.01 -4.10 45.92
N ASN A 798 0.57 -4.93 46.77
CA ASN A 798 0.65 -4.73 48.21
C ASN A 798 2.05 -4.23 48.62
N TYR A 799 2.13 -2.97 49.03
CA TYR A 799 3.36 -2.29 49.45
C TYR A 799 3.85 -2.77 50.82
N LYS A 800 5.17 -2.91 50.98
CA LYS A 800 5.78 -3.50 52.18
C LYS A 800 6.52 -2.53 53.10
N ASP A 801 6.46 -1.22 52.81
CA ASP A 801 7.07 -0.19 53.65
C ASP A 801 8.58 -0.45 53.90
N LYS A 802 9.32 -0.63 52.80
CA LYS A 802 10.78 -0.83 52.78
C LYS A 802 11.55 0.09 51.84
N ALA A 803 10.90 0.65 50.82
CA ALA A 803 11.49 1.54 49.82
C ALA A 803 10.40 2.45 49.25
N ALA A 804 10.73 3.58 48.62
CA ALA A 804 9.71 4.28 47.84
C ALA A 804 9.44 3.53 46.52
N ILE A 805 8.16 3.30 46.23
CA ILE A 805 7.69 2.63 45.02
C ILE A 805 6.71 3.54 44.30
N ASN A 806 6.82 3.58 42.97
CA ASN A 806 5.87 4.24 42.08
C ASN A 806 5.43 3.24 41.00
N ILE A 807 4.12 3.06 40.83
CA ILE A 807 3.52 2.21 39.80
C ILE A 807 2.85 3.12 38.77
N ASP A 808 3.26 3.03 37.52
CA ASP A 808 2.71 3.82 36.40
C ASP A 808 1.44 3.17 35.86
N LYS A 809 1.52 1.89 35.48
CA LYS A 809 0.38 1.19 34.86
C LYS A 809 0.41 -0.31 35.03
N VAL A 810 -0.73 -0.93 34.74
CA VAL A 810 -0.93 -2.38 34.67
C VAL A 810 -1.39 -2.76 33.26
N THR A 811 -0.60 -3.59 32.58
CA THR A 811 -0.81 -4.01 31.19
C THR A 811 -1.10 -5.50 31.15
N THR A 812 -2.12 -5.94 30.42
CA THR A 812 -2.39 -7.36 30.18
C THR A 812 -2.22 -7.71 28.71
N THR A 813 -1.49 -8.79 28.43
CA THR A 813 -1.28 -9.33 27.07
C THR A 813 -1.63 -10.82 27.00
N THR A 814 -1.84 -11.33 25.78
CA THR A 814 -2.09 -12.77 25.51
C THR A 814 -0.81 -13.60 25.42
N ARG A 815 0.35 -12.94 25.31
CA ARG A 815 1.68 -13.53 25.23
C ARG A 815 2.76 -12.45 25.44
N ILE A 816 3.98 -12.88 25.78
CA ILE A 816 5.14 -12.01 25.99
C ILE A 816 6.18 -12.08 24.86
N GLY A 817 6.15 -13.14 24.03
CA GLY A 817 7.07 -13.32 22.91
C GLY A 817 6.46 -14.09 21.73
N HIS A 818 6.88 -13.74 20.51
CA HIS A 818 6.50 -14.43 19.28
C HIS A 818 7.63 -14.35 18.27
N TYR A 819 8.11 -15.52 17.84
CA TYR A 819 9.28 -15.64 16.98
C TYR A 819 8.99 -16.63 15.83
N GLU A 820 8.97 -16.14 14.60
CA GLU A 820 8.88 -16.95 13.38
C GLU A 820 10.18 -17.75 13.19
N ALA A 821 10.10 -19.04 12.90
CA ALA A 821 11.25 -19.95 12.85
C ALA A 821 12.26 -19.52 11.80
N GLU A 822 11.81 -19.00 10.66
CA GLU A 822 12.61 -18.48 9.55
C GLU A 822 13.07 -17.03 9.74
N GLY A 823 12.68 -16.39 10.86
CA GLY A 823 13.06 -15.01 11.17
C GLY A 823 14.50 -14.86 11.67
N ALA A 824 15.07 -13.67 11.50
CA ALA A 824 16.50 -13.38 11.75
C ALA A 824 16.96 -13.43 13.22
N VAL A 825 16.04 -13.65 14.17
CA VAL A 825 16.34 -13.74 15.61
C VAL A 825 16.72 -15.14 16.03
N LEU A 826 16.04 -16.11 15.44
CA LEU A 826 16.31 -17.50 15.70
C LEU A 826 17.49 -17.88 14.81
N ALA A 827 18.40 -18.63 15.39
CA ALA A 827 19.57 -19.14 14.70
C ALA A 827 19.37 -20.62 14.38
N HIS A 828 20.12 -21.08 13.38
CA HIS A 828 19.93 -22.39 12.78
C HIS A 828 21.29 -23.04 12.53
N HIS A 829 21.43 -24.30 12.95
CA HIS A 829 22.58 -25.13 12.61
C HIS A 829 22.27 -26.14 11.51
N ALA A 830 20.99 -26.47 11.32
CA ALA A 830 20.50 -27.41 10.32
C ALA A 830 19.20 -26.88 9.69
N GLY A 831 18.97 -27.20 8.41
CA GLY A 831 17.76 -26.81 7.69
C GLY A 831 17.91 -25.56 6.83
N ARG A 832 16.79 -25.12 6.27
CA ARG A 832 16.64 -23.96 5.38
C ARG A 832 15.20 -23.44 5.41
N THR A 833 15.01 -22.20 4.99
CA THR A 833 13.68 -21.62 4.77
C THR A 833 12.90 -22.44 3.73
N SER A 834 11.64 -22.76 4.03
CA SER A 834 10.74 -23.51 3.15
C SER A 834 9.30 -23.06 3.38
N GLY A 835 8.76 -22.25 2.45
CA GLY A 835 7.43 -21.67 2.58
C GLY A 835 7.34 -20.70 3.77
N ASP A 836 6.46 -21.02 4.72
CA ASP A 836 6.16 -20.25 5.94
C ASP A 836 6.89 -20.78 7.19
N GLY A 837 7.99 -21.52 7.01
CA GLY A 837 8.74 -22.04 8.16
C GLY A 837 10.16 -22.48 7.84
N TRP A 838 10.86 -22.97 8.86
CA TRP A 838 12.21 -23.51 8.77
C TRP A 838 12.18 -25.04 8.72
N GLN A 839 12.70 -25.63 7.64
CA GLN A 839 12.62 -27.06 7.37
C GLN A 839 13.99 -27.74 7.38
N ALA A 840 14.07 -28.89 8.04
CA ALA A 840 15.20 -29.82 7.95
C ALA A 840 14.72 -31.18 7.42
N SER A 841 15.41 -31.73 6.40
CA SER A 841 15.06 -32.99 5.76
C SER A 841 16.19 -34.01 5.79
N LEU A 842 15.81 -35.28 5.63
CA LEU A 842 16.71 -36.44 5.69
C LEU A 842 17.84 -36.39 4.66
N SER A 843 17.53 -35.97 3.44
CA SER A 843 18.47 -36.02 2.31
C SER A 843 19.42 -34.83 2.24
N LEU A 844 19.09 -33.72 2.90
CA LEU A 844 19.75 -32.44 2.67
C LEU A 844 20.42 -31.87 3.92
N ASP A 845 19.99 -32.26 5.12
CA ASP A 845 20.42 -31.58 6.36
C ASP A 845 21.08 -32.53 7.37
N PRO A 846 22.08 -32.07 8.14
CA PRO A 846 22.62 -32.82 9.27
C PRO A 846 21.65 -32.82 10.46
N THR A 847 21.86 -33.72 11.43
CA THR A 847 21.23 -33.60 12.77
C THR A 847 21.79 -32.37 13.49
N GLY A 848 20.98 -31.69 14.30
CA GLY A 848 21.42 -30.52 15.05
C GLY A 848 20.27 -29.62 15.48
N HIS A 849 20.57 -28.51 16.15
CA HIS A 849 19.57 -27.50 16.48
C HIS A 849 19.11 -26.81 15.19
N MET A 850 17.96 -27.25 14.68
CA MET A 850 17.37 -26.62 13.51
C MET A 850 16.78 -25.26 13.84
N VAL A 851 16.44 -25.01 15.10
CA VAL A 851 16.05 -23.70 15.63
C VAL A 851 16.67 -23.55 17.03
N TYR A 852 17.26 -22.39 17.33
CA TYR A 852 17.66 -22.01 18.68
C TYR A 852 17.64 -20.49 18.86
N GLY A 853 17.47 -20.00 20.09
CA GLY A 853 17.31 -18.59 20.41
C GLY A 853 15.84 -18.17 20.62
N PRO A 854 15.53 -16.86 20.66
CA PRO A 854 16.44 -15.77 21.04
C PRO A 854 17.18 -16.06 22.35
N TYR A 855 18.15 -15.23 22.70
CA TYR A 855 18.69 -15.17 24.05
C TYR A 855 17.89 -14.15 24.85
N ASP A 856 16.63 -14.47 25.15
CA ASP A 856 15.67 -13.50 25.71
C ASP A 856 15.89 -13.31 27.21
N ALA A 857 16.56 -12.23 27.58
CA ALA A 857 16.82 -11.86 28.98
C ALA A 857 15.66 -11.08 29.63
N ASN A 858 14.61 -10.78 28.87
CA ASN A 858 13.48 -9.96 29.32
C ASN A 858 12.28 -10.81 29.76
N VAL A 859 12.40 -12.15 29.75
CA VAL A 859 11.37 -13.04 30.29
C VAL A 859 11.24 -12.79 31.80
N PRO A 860 10.05 -12.38 32.30
CA PRO A 860 9.81 -12.12 33.71
C PRO A 860 10.06 -13.34 34.60
N ILE A 861 10.31 -13.14 35.90
CA ILE A 861 10.29 -14.25 36.86
C ILE A 861 8.85 -14.76 36.99
N GLY A 862 8.69 -16.07 37.03
CA GLY A 862 7.40 -16.72 37.21
C GLY A 862 7.24 -17.98 36.39
N THR A 863 6.03 -18.51 36.40
CA THR A 863 5.66 -19.68 35.58
C THR A 863 5.31 -19.23 34.18
N HIS A 864 5.95 -19.81 33.18
CA HIS A 864 5.74 -19.48 31.77
C HIS A 864 5.43 -20.72 30.95
N LYS A 865 4.81 -20.49 29.80
CA LYS A 865 4.59 -21.54 28.78
C LYS A 865 5.21 -21.10 27.48
N VAL A 866 6.01 -21.96 26.86
CA VAL A 866 6.42 -21.80 25.46
C VAL A 866 5.68 -22.81 24.61
N THR A 867 5.27 -22.41 23.42
CA THR A 867 4.60 -23.24 22.41
C THR A 867 5.42 -23.23 21.13
N PHE A 868 5.77 -24.42 20.64
CA PHE A 868 6.46 -24.66 19.39
C PHE A 868 5.46 -25.22 18.38
N ARG A 869 5.33 -24.56 17.23
CA ARG A 869 4.44 -24.99 16.16
C ARG A 869 5.23 -25.76 15.10
N VAL A 870 4.98 -27.07 15.01
CA VAL A 870 5.82 -28.01 14.27
C VAL A 870 4.96 -28.93 13.40
N LYS A 871 5.42 -29.26 12.20
CA LYS A 871 4.86 -30.35 11.37
C LYS A 871 5.94 -31.34 10.98
N THR A 872 5.52 -32.55 10.65
CA THR A 872 6.37 -33.59 10.08
C THR A 872 5.74 -34.19 8.83
N ASP A 873 6.55 -34.67 7.89
CA ASP A 873 6.08 -35.42 6.73
C ASP A 873 5.66 -36.87 7.05
N ASN A 874 6.01 -37.38 8.24
CA ASN A 874 5.73 -38.77 8.61
C ASN A 874 5.42 -38.93 10.11
N ASN A 875 4.15 -39.19 10.42
CA ASN A 875 3.67 -39.46 11.79
C ASN A 875 3.46 -40.96 12.10
N THR A 876 3.91 -41.86 11.24
CA THR A 876 3.63 -43.31 11.36
C THR A 876 4.75 -44.13 12.00
N LEU A 877 5.84 -43.49 12.45
CA LEU A 877 7.02 -44.15 13.01
C LEU A 877 6.89 -44.54 14.51
N GLY A 878 5.68 -44.51 15.05
CA GLY A 878 5.39 -44.88 16.44
C GLY A 878 6.08 -43.96 17.46
N ALA A 879 6.67 -44.55 18.50
CA ALA A 879 7.33 -43.84 19.60
C ALA A 879 8.73 -43.28 19.26
N GLN A 880 9.15 -43.32 17.99
CA GLN A 880 10.44 -42.75 17.59
C GLN A 880 10.41 -41.22 17.68
N SER A 881 11.34 -40.65 18.44
CA SER A 881 11.55 -39.20 18.50
C SER A 881 12.04 -38.66 17.16
N LEU A 882 11.35 -37.68 16.62
CA LEU A 882 11.67 -36.97 15.38
C LEU A 882 12.45 -35.68 15.65
N ALA A 883 12.16 -35.04 16.79
CA ALA A 883 12.85 -33.85 17.28
C ALA A 883 12.80 -33.77 18.81
N SER A 884 13.69 -33.01 19.43
CA SER A 884 13.58 -32.59 20.84
C SER A 884 13.30 -31.10 20.91
N ILE A 885 12.50 -30.65 21.87
CA ILE A 885 12.33 -29.22 22.17
C ILE A 885 12.68 -28.94 23.62
N ASP A 886 13.26 -27.77 23.89
CA ASP A 886 13.60 -27.37 25.25
C ASP A 886 13.72 -25.85 25.44
N VAL A 887 13.63 -25.41 26.70
CA VAL A 887 13.93 -24.06 27.16
C VAL A 887 15.22 -24.09 27.93
N ARG A 888 16.26 -23.44 27.42
CA ARG A 888 17.59 -23.42 28.03
C ARG A 888 17.88 -22.06 28.63
N ASP A 889 18.39 -22.03 29.85
CA ASP A 889 18.98 -20.84 30.44
C ASP A 889 20.41 -20.67 29.89
N GLY A 890 20.63 -19.59 29.14
CA GLY A 890 21.91 -19.28 28.51
C GLY A 890 23.01 -18.87 29.51
N THR A 891 22.65 -18.46 30.72
CA THR A 891 23.62 -18.15 31.79
C THR A 891 24.11 -19.42 32.47
N THR A 892 23.19 -20.30 32.88
CA THR A 892 23.54 -21.53 33.63
C THR A 892 23.89 -22.70 32.70
N GLY A 893 23.44 -22.66 31.45
CA GLY A 893 23.59 -23.72 30.45
C GLY A 893 22.61 -24.88 30.61
N LEU A 894 21.73 -24.84 31.61
CA LEU A 894 20.76 -25.91 31.93
C LEU A 894 19.41 -25.70 31.23
N SER A 895 18.71 -26.80 30.93
CA SER A 895 17.34 -26.73 30.40
C SER A 895 16.32 -26.67 31.55
N ALA A 896 15.51 -25.62 31.56
CA ALA A 896 14.43 -25.41 32.52
C ALA A 896 13.22 -26.33 32.25
N ALA A 897 13.01 -26.72 30.99
CA ALA A 897 12.02 -27.73 30.58
C ALA A 897 12.42 -28.34 29.24
N SER A 898 12.06 -29.60 28.98
CA SER A 898 12.29 -30.28 27.70
C SER A 898 11.25 -31.37 27.42
N MET A 899 11.05 -31.70 26.14
CA MET A 899 10.28 -32.88 25.72
C MET A 899 10.76 -33.43 24.38
N GLU A 900 10.55 -34.73 24.17
CA GLU A 900 10.73 -35.39 22.87
C GLU A 900 9.44 -35.32 22.04
N LEU A 901 9.57 -35.03 20.75
CA LEU A 901 8.50 -35.03 19.76
C LEU A 901 8.54 -36.33 18.97
N THR A 902 7.77 -37.33 19.40
CA THR A 902 7.64 -38.63 18.74
C THR A 902 6.66 -38.59 17.58
N ALA A 903 6.84 -39.46 16.58
CA ALA A 903 5.98 -39.50 15.39
C ALA A 903 4.50 -39.67 15.73
N GLN A 904 4.18 -40.55 16.70
CA GLN A 904 2.81 -40.80 17.15
C GLN A 904 2.13 -39.62 17.87
N GLN A 905 2.88 -38.59 18.31
CA GLN A 905 2.29 -37.39 18.91
C GLN A 905 1.73 -36.41 17.86
N PHE A 906 2.09 -36.57 16.58
CA PHE A 906 1.56 -35.76 15.49
C PHE A 906 0.23 -36.36 14.98
N SER A 907 -0.85 -35.57 15.02
CA SER A 907 -2.19 -36.04 14.63
C SER A 907 -2.31 -36.34 13.13
N ALA A 908 -1.53 -35.67 12.29
CA ALA A 908 -1.48 -35.89 10.84
C ALA A 908 -0.12 -35.49 10.25
N ALA A 909 0.30 -36.18 9.19
CA ALA A 909 1.45 -35.75 8.38
C ALA A 909 1.13 -34.45 7.62
N ASN A 910 2.14 -33.60 7.43
CA ASN A 910 2.11 -32.32 6.72
C ASN A 910 1.12 -31.28 7.28
N GLN A 911 0.72 -31.42 8.55
CA GLN A 911 -0.14 -30.47 9.26
C GLN A 911 0.60 -29.91 10.47
N TYR A 912 0.54 -28.59 10.67
CA TYR A 912 1.13 -27.95 11.84
C TYR A 912 0.35 -28.29 13.11
N GLN A 913 1.08 -28.61 14.16
CA GLN A 913 0.57 -28.88 15.49
C GLN A 913 1.41 -28.13 16.53
N ASP A 914 0.76 -27.72 17.62
CA ASP A 914 1.39 -26.99 18.71
C ASP A 914 1.86 -27.94 19.82
N PHE A 915 3.10 -27.80 20.27
CA PHE A 915 3.71 -28.53 21.38
C PHE A 915 4.20 -27.55 22.43
N SER A 916 3.80 -27.72 23.70
CA SER A 916 4.08 -26.74 24.75
C SER A 916 4.93 -27.29 25.89
N LEU A 917 5.81 -26.45 26.43
CA LEU A 917 6.56 -26.66 27.66
C LEU A 917 6.17 -25.61 28.69
N THR A 918 5.97 -26.04 29.94
CA THR A 918 5.86 -25.13 31.08
C THR A 918 7.19 -25.11 31.82
N PHE A 919 7.69 -23.92 32.13
CA PHE A 919 8.95 -23.74 32.85
C PHE A 919 8.82 -22.64 33.92
N GLN A 920 9.67 -22.69 34.93
CA GLN A 920 9.80 -21.62 35.93
C GLN A 920 11.02 -20.77 35.58
N GLN A 921 10.82 -19.47 35.39
CA GLN A 921 11.92 -18.52 35.37
C GLN A 921 12.17 -18.05 36.80
N THR A 922 13.33 -18.37 37.36
CA THR A 922 13.65 -18.08 38.78
C THR A 922 14.63 -16.92 38.95
N ALA A 923 15.24 -16.44 37.86
CA ALA A 923 16.23 -15.37 37.89
C ALA A 923 15.98 -14.36 36.77
N LEU A 924 15.87 -13.07 37.11
CA LEU A 924 15.78 -12.00 36.12
C LEU A 924 17.12 -11.85 35.37
N ASN A 925 17.04 -11.38 34.12
CA ASN A 925 18.20 -11.13 33.25
C ASN A 925 18.98 -12.39 32.82
N HIS A 926 18.46 -13.59 33.07
CA HIS A 926 18.97 -14.82 32.48
C HIS A 926 18.40 -14.97 31.07
N PRO A 927 19.23 -14.96 30.01
CA PRO A 927 18.77 -15.08 28.65
C PRO A 927 18.24 -16.49 28.39
N LEU A 928 16.93 -16.62 28.18
CA LEU A 928 16.31 -17.90 27.85
C LEU A 928 16.36 -18.14 26.35
N GLU A 929 16.75 -19.36 25.99
CA GLU A 929 16.89 -19.89 24.63
C GLU A 929 15.82 -20.96 24.38
N TYR A 930 15.07 -20.85 23.27
CA TYR A 930 14.05 -21.83 22.89
C TYR A 930 14.54 -22.66 21.71
N ARG A 931 14.63 -23.97 21.88
CA ARG A 931 15.37 -24.82 20.94
C ARG A 931 14.54 -25.94 20.36
N VAL A 932 14.84 -26.29 19.11
CA VAL A 932 14.36 -27.48 18.42
C VAL A 932 15.56 -28.23 17.85
N TYR A 933 15.81 -29.44 18.34
CA TYR A 933 16.85 -30.34 17.87
C TYR A 933 16.27 -31.37 16.89
N PHE A 934 16.86 -31.48 15.70
CA PHE A 934 16.45 -32.38 14.63
C PHE A 934 17.18 -33.73 14.72
N HIS A 935 16.43 -34.83 14.87
CA HIS A 935 16.98 -36.20 14.97
C HIS A 935 17.15 -36.92 13.63
N LYS A 936 16.80 -36.29 12.51
CA LYS A 936 16.97 -36.86 11.15
C LYS A 936 16.31 -38.23 10.97
N ARG A 937 15.04 -38.36 11.37
CA ARG A 937 14.21 -39.57 11.16
C ARG A 937 13.01 -39.36 10.24
N ALA A 938 12.54 -38.12 10.12
CA ALA A 938 11.50 -37.66 9.21
C ALA A 938 11.85 -36.21 8.82
N THR A 939 11.19 -35.61 7.84
CA THR A 939 11.30 -34.15 7.61
C THR A 939 10.54 -33.43 8.72
N ILE A 940 11.14 -32.37 9.27
CA ILE A 940 10.53 -31.51 10.26
C ILE A 940 10.51 -30.08 9.73
N THR A 941 9.39 -29.39 9.91
CA THR A 941 9.27 -27.95 9.68
C THR A 941 8.74 -27.28 10.93
N VAL A 942 9.46 -26.27 11.42
CA VAL A 942 9.01 -25.40 12.51
C VAL A 942 8.46 -24.12 11.88
N ASP A 943 7.25 -23.72 12.26
CA ASP A 943 6.61 -22.45 11.85
C ASP A 943 7.06 -21.35 12.80
N LYS A 944 6.81 -21.51 14.11
CA LYS A 944 7.06 -20.46 15.10
C LYS A 944 7.17 -20.94 16.53
N ILE A 945 7.71 -20.07 17.37
CA ILE A 945 7.82 -20.21 18.83
C ILE A 945 7.05 -19.04 19.48
N THR A 946 6.13 -19.34 20.38
CA THR A 946 5.35 -18.33 21.12
C THR A 946 5.51 -18.53 22.62
N VAL A 947 5.85 -17.45 23.33
CA VAL A 947 6.07 -17.45 24.79
C VAL A 947 4.93 -16.71 25.45
N HIS A 948 4.28 -17.37 26.40
CA HIS A 948 3.09 -16.90 27.09
C HIS A 948 3.39 -16.45 28.51
#